data_AF-A0A672FGV2-F1
#
_entry.id   AF-A0A672FGV2-F1
#
_cell.length_a   1.000
_cell.length_b   1.000
_cell.length_c   1.000
_cell.angle_alpha   90.00
_cell.angle_beta   90.00
_cell.angle_gamma   90.00
#
_symmetry.space_group_name_H-M   'P 1'
#
loop_
_entity.id
_entity.type
_entity.pdbx_description
1 polymer ?
#
loop_
_entity_poly.entity_id
_entity_poly.type
_entity_poly.pdbx_seq_one_letter_code
_entity_poly.pdbx_strand_id
1 'polypeptide(L)'
;MTLWQGRAVMHCGFVALCVLLLHATAQGFGILPGSSLSHLEITEQALLEATLQTCRALAAAEGTDFTPPSQSLTPENVAAACNAQQSSKTFRQAILFIVLMNVRVDLRHPLNASFHFDEERLLEGRDIITAGITAVKASNEQSNFETARQKLGEVCHPLQDFYSHSNWVELGKTRPNANLIKPGVSIGNIADINQATCRSCDGDDCTNNILEDIITREILTSGYFGIIPLVSEKPPGKCSHGGGIDVTSRLEPIGGINKDTFGSDHGHLHLEAANMAVAATMELLEDIWAAAGNRPFLQMMGISSGSSKALCFVIDTTSSMAEDIAAVQGVTTSIIDSEVGTENEPSIYILVPFNDPVVGPLIRTTDPTVFKSVIDSLQASGGGDEPELSLSGLQLALSSAPFNSEIFLFTDAPAKDRQLQSTVIALIERTQTVVTFFITDSPTANRRKRRDGRPRRFSRLSASDTELYRSLAQASGGQAIELSKTELPTAASIITESASSSLVTLLQASRSPGRTDTFSFLVDETVTNVRVYITGSSLTFNLTGPTGETQQSSETAGPLIDSTQSAGNFRSLQLNTEQGLWQIRMVSNEPYTLRVIGQSPIDFLFDFVEVSQGVFTGFDPLETRPRAGVNGSLLVTVTGSSSARVTEVTLVESSGSGEIPGVVTPQEGGNFLVQVEEIPSEVFVVRVKGEDDSFPSSTSTVTFQRQSPTNFRSSNVTITADSNGILDPATEFAVPFSVSINGTGGNFTIRATNSRSYTSTFPTSLSLETGSANGTVTLSAPLNTTSGTDVTLTIEAEAPGGEDSNYIVLRISVVNSVTDFTAPVCQLVQLQGNCSENCSLSAFEVTLRVTDGDNGTGVERVSLLRGNGTLSTSPEAGNQNATLATYNSTCCAPEVELQFVDRVGNSGTCTFSFQDGLQGAQSHSAKVTPSLLLCLVTLLLSALTDGGVR
;
A
#
# COMPACT_ATOMS: atom_id res chain seq x y z
N MET A 1 67.30 -19.59 -4.13
CA MET A 1 67.54 -18.66 -3.00
C MET A 1 66.29 -17.80 -2.84
N THR A 2 65.22 -18.32 -2.25
CA THR A 2 64.86 -18.22 -0.81
C THR A 2 64.85 -16.79 -0.28
N LEU A 3 63.66 -16.17 -0.29
CA LEU A 3 63.00 -15.42 0.79
C LEU A 3 61.89 -14.56 0.14
N TRP A 4 60.77 -14.39 0.85
CA TRP A 4 59.52 -13.69 0.45
C TRP A 4 58.40 -14.57 -0.13
N GLN A 5 58.00 -15.58 0.64
CA GLN A 5 56.62 -16.08 0.70
C GLN A 5 56.18 -15.98 2.17
N GLY A 6 55.16 -15.16 2.46
CA GLY A 6 54.57 -15.05 3.79
C GLY A 6 54.09 -13.65 4.18
N ARG A 7 53.10 -13.12 3.46
CA ARG A 7 52.23 -11.99 3.89
C ARG A 7 51.11 -11.78 2.85
N ALA A 8 50.20 -12.73 2.75
CA ALA A 8 48.97 -12.56 1.94
C ALA A 8 47.77 -13.38 2.46
N VAL A 9 47.91 -14.17 3.54
CA VAL A 9 46.84 -15.07 4.03
C VAL A 9 46.26 -14.63 5.38
N MET A 10 46.67 -13.48 5.93
CA MET A 10 46.29 -13.05 7.29
C MET A 10 45.32 -11.86 7.34
N HIS A 11 44.73 -11.43 6.21
CA HIS A 11 43.72 -10.35 6.18
C HIS A 11 42.33 -10.76 5.67
N CYS A 12 42.17 -11.92 4.99
CA CYS A 12 40.84 -12.45 4.67
C CYS A 12 40.29 -13.42 5.74
N GLY A 13 41.13 -13.92 6.65
CA GLY A 13 40.74 -14.88 7.69
C GLY A 13 40.09 -14.26 8.93
N PHE A 14 40.21 -12.94 9.15
CA PHE A 14 39.66 -12.26 10.33
C PHE A 14 38.25 -11.66 10.10
N VAL A 15 37.91 -11.36 8.84
CA VAL A 15 36.56 -10.88 8.48
C VAL A 15 35.58 -12.05 8.34
N ALA A 16 36.03 -13.21 7.83
CA ALA A 16 35.18 -14.39 7.66
C ALA A 16 34.86 -15.14 8.97
N LEU A 17 35.69 -15.00 10.02
CA LEU A 17 35.47 -15.73 11.28
C LEU A 17 34.55 -14.99 12.27
N CYS A 18 34.30 -13.69 12.08
CA CYS A 18 33.33 -12.95 12.91
C CYS A 18 31.88 -13.14 12.42
N VAL A 19 31.68 -13.59 11.18
CA VAL A 19 30.35 -13.73 10.56
C VAL A 19 29.62 -15.01 10.98
N LEU A 20 30.33 -16.03 11.48
CA LEU A 20 29.76 -17.35 11.75
C LEU A 20 29.32 -17.61 13.21
N LEU A 21 29.39 -16.62 14.11
CA LEU A 21 28.99 -16.79 15.52
C LEU A 21 28.15 -15.64 16.11
N LEU A 22 27.60 -14.74 15.29
CA LEU A 22 26.76 -13.64 15.78
C LEU A 22 25.29 -13.93 15.45
N HIS A 23 24.62 -14.60 16.38
CA HIS A 23 23.15 -14.50 16.54
C HIS A 23 22.90 -13.63 17.77
N ALA A 24 22.87 -12.31 17.58
CA ALA A 24 22.31 -11.34 18.51
C ALA A 24 22.17 -10.01 17.77
N THR A 25 20.94 -9.53 17.74
CA THR A 25 20.39 -8.40 17.00
C THR A 25 20.82 -7.05 17.59
N ALA A 26 21.07 -6.04 16.76
CA ALA A 26 20.54 -4.71 17.09
C ALA A 26 19.25 -4.63 16.34
N GLN A 27 18.17 -4.47 17.05
CA GLN A 27 16.87 -4.19 16.47
C GLN A 27 16.26 -3.09 17.31
N GLY A 28 15.28 -2.37 16.78
CA GLY A 28 14.18 -1.93 17.62
C GLY A 28 13.40 -3.12 18.17
N PHE A 29 12.09 -3.01 18.33
CA PHE A 29 11.32 -4.24 18.53
C PHE A 29 11.68 -5.27 17.47
N GLY A 30 11.67 -6.57 17.81
CA GLY A 30 12.06 -7.60 16.85
C GLY A 30 11.40 -7.41 15.48
N ILE A 31 12.08 -7.67 14.38
CA ILE A 31 11.50 -7.44 13.04
C ILE A 31 10.63 -8.63 12.61
N LEU A 32 11.01 -9.84 13.07
CA LEU A 32 10.30 -11.08 12.83
C LEU A 32 9.70 -11.60 14.14
N PRO A 33 8.59 -12.35 14.07
CA PRO A 33 7.97 -12.94 15.25
C PRO A 33 8.93 -13.88 16.00
N GLY A 34 8.81 -13.90 17.32
CA GLY A 34 9.69 -14.67 18.19
C GLY A 34 9.17 -14.76 19.62
N SER A 35 10.08 -14.92 20.59
CA SER A 35 9.68 -14.95 22.00
C SER A 35 9.32 -13.57 22.56
N SER A 36 9.67 -12.49 21.86
CA SER A 36 9.43 -11.08 22.21
C SER A 36 8.51 -10.47 21.14
N LEU A 37 7.72 -9.46 21.51
CA LEU A 37 6.83 -8.78 20.57
C LEU A 37 7.63 -7.98 19.54
N SER A 38 7.32 -8.24 18.27
CA SER A 38 7.95 -7.62 17.10
C SER A 38 7.23 -6.34 16.63
N HIS A 39 7.89 -5.51 15.83
CA HIS A 39 7.25 -4.42 15.07
C HIS A 39 6.05 -4.92 14.26
N LEU A 40 6.17 -6.14 13.70
CA LEU A 40 5.10 -6.80 12.96
C LEU A 40 3.87 -7.02 13.84
N GLU A 41 4.05 -7.65 14.99
CA GLU A 41 2.94 -7.96 15.91
C GLU A 41 2.31 -6.70 16.49
N ILE A 42 3.15 -5.72 16.91
CA ILE A 42 2.70 -4.43 17.45
C ILE A 42 1.83 -3.69 16.40
N THR A 43 2.29 -3.66 15.14
CA THR A 43 1.59 -2.98 14.05
C THR A 43 0.31 -3.72 13.66
N GLU A 44 0.37 -5.05 13.44
CA GLU A 44 -0.81 -5.85 13.07
C GLU A 44 -1.91 -5.77 14.14
N GLN A 45 -1.54 -5.85 15.41
CA GLN A 45 -2.48 -5.73 16.53
C GLN A 45 -3.20 -4.37 16.52
N ALA A 46 -2.46 -3.26 16.38
CA ALA A 46 -3.05 -1.94 16.35
C ALA A 46 -3.96 -1.72 15.14
N LEU A 47 -3.56 -2.19 13.94
CA LEU A 47 -4.38 -2.07 12.73
C LEU A 47 -5.70 -2.84 12.83
N LEU A 48 -5.67 -4.06 13.40
CA LEU A 48 -6.87 -4.88 13.59
C LEU A 48 -7.84 -4.22 14.58
N GLU A 49 -7.34 -3.73 15.71
CA GLU A 49 -8.15 -3.09 16.74
C GLU A 49 -8.75 -1.76 16.24
N ALA A 50 -7.95 -0.88 15.62
CA ALA A 50 -8.44 0.38 15.07
C ALA A 50 -9.50 0.19 13.97
N THR A 51 -9.31 -0.82 13.11
CA THR A 51 -10.28 -1.17 12.06
C THR A 51 -11.59 -1.67 12.68
N LEU A 52 -11.51 -2.56 13.68
CA LEU A 52 -12.69 -3.08 14.37
C LEU A 52 -13.49 -1.96 15.07
N GLN A 53 -12.79 -1.05 15.76
CA GLN A 53 -13.40 0.11 16.40
C GLN A 53 -14.08 1.02 15.38
N THR A 54 -13.44 1.25 14.23
CA THR A 54 -14.01 2.05 13.15
C THR A 54 -15.27 1.40 12.57
N CYS A 55 -15.27 0.08 12.38
CA CYS A 55 -16.45 -0.65 11.90
C CYS A 55 -17.61 -0.57 12.90
N ARG A 56 -17.33 -0.68 14.20
CA ARG A 56 -18.34 -0.48 15.24
C ARG A 56 -18.92 0.94 15.21
N ALA A 57 -18.07 1.95 15.04
CA ALA A 57 -18.50 3.34 14.94
C ALA A 57 -19.33 3.61 13.68
N LEU A 58 -18.97 3.00 12.54
CA LEU A 58 -19.74 3.07 11.31
C LEU A 58 -21.12 2.44 11.49
N ALA A 59 -21.19 1.24 12.06
CA ALA A 59 -22.46 0.56 12.31
C ALA A 59 -23.38 1.38 13.23
N ALA A 60 -22.82 1.98 14.28
CA ALA A 60 -23.57 2.88 15.16
C ALA A 60 -24.09 4.13 14.42
N ALA A 61 -23.26 4.74 13.56
CA ALA A 61 -23.66 5.90 12.76
C ALA A 61 -24.75 5.58 11.73
N GLU A 62 -24.78 4.35 11.21
CA GLU A 62 -25.74 3.88 10.21
C GLU A 62 -26.97 3.21 10.81
N GLY A 63 -26.99 2.97 12.13
CA GLY A 63 -28.06 2.25 12.81
C GLY A 63 -28.13 0.77 12.43
N THR A 64 -27.00 0.17 12.06
CA THR A 64 -26.88 -1.25 11.72
C THR A 64 -26.33 -2.05 12.90
N ASP A 65 -26.63 -3.36 12.93
CA ASP A 65 -26.14 -4.25 13.98
C ASP A 65 -24.63 -4.50 13.81
N PHE A 66 -23.91 -4.46 14.93
CA PHE A 66 -22.48 -4.81 14.99
C PHE A 66 -22.29 -6.00 15.92
N THR A 67 -21.72 -7.08 15.39
CA THR A 67 -21.36 -8.26 16.18
C THR A 67 -19.84 -8.33 16.28
N PRO A 68 -19.24 -8.13 17.47
CA PRO A 68 -17.81 -8.27 17.63
C PRO A 68 -17.39 -9.73 17.36
N PRO A 69 -16.18 -9.96 16.83
CA PRO A 69 -15.69 -11.31 16.58
C PRO A 69 -15.61 -12.11 17.89
N SER A 70 -16.12 -13.35 17.86
CA SER A 70 -16.13 -14.25 19.02
C SER A 70 -14.81 -15.02 19.22
N GLN A 71 -13.84 -14.81 18.33
CA GLN A 71 -12.55 -15.49 18.27
C GLN A 71 -11.42 -14.43 18.33
N SER A 72 -10.17 -14.86 18.11
CA SER A 72 -9.03 -13.95 17.95
C SER A 72 -9.25 -12.94 16.83
N LEU A 73 -8.67 -11.75 17.00
CA LEU A 73 -8.63 -10.73 15.94
C LEU A 73 -7.73 -11.25 14.82
N THR A 74 -8.36 -11.65 13.72
CA THR A 74 -7.71 -11.94 12.45
C THR A 74 -8.32 -11.05 11.37
N PRO A 75 -7.63 -10.82 10.24
CA PRO A 75 -8.19 -10.02 9.15
C PRO A 75 -9.54 -10.55 8.65
N GLU A 76 -9.71 -11.87 8.56
CA GLU A 76 -10.96 -12.50 8.17
C GLU A 76 -12.08 -12.23 9.18
N ASN A 77 -11.79 -12.38 10.48
CA ASN A 77 -12.77 -12.19 11.54
C ASN A 77 -13.18 -10.72 11.68
N VAL A 78 -12.24 -9.79 11.50
CA VAL A 78 -12.53 -8.35 11.53
C VAL A 78 -13.28 -7.94 10.27
N ALA A 79 -12.89 -8.40 9.08
CA ALA A 79 -13.64 -8.15 7.85
C ALA A 79 -15.09 -8.69 7.95
N ALA A 80 -15.28 -9.86 8.55
CA ALA A 80 -16.61 -10.41 8.85
C ALA A 80 -17.41 -9.49 9.78
N ALA A 81 -16.82 -9.04 10.89
CA ALA A 81 -17.46 -8.14 11.86
C ALA A 81 -17.81 -6.76 11.26
N CYS A 82 -17.07 -6.34 10.23
CA CYS A 82 -17.35 -5.14 9.43
C CYS A 82 -18.44 -5.35 8.37
N ASN A 83 -19.08 -6.53 8.30
CA ASN A 83 -19.98 -6.93 7.20
C ASN A 83 -19.32 -6.80 5.81
N ALA A 84 -18.01 -7.06 5.72
CA ALA A 84 -17.18 -6.83 4.55
C ALA A 84 -16.32 -8.07 4.21
N GLN A 85 -16.89 -9.28 4.27
CA GLN A 85 -16.16 -10.54 4.06
C GLN A 85 -15.35 -10.56 2.76
N GLN A 86 -15.90 -9.96 1.69
CA GLN A 86 -15.25 -9.85 0.37
C GLN A 86 -13.96 -9.00 0.39
N SER A 87 -13.77 -8.17 1.41
CA SER A 87 -12.58 -7.35 1.62
C SER A 87 -11.46 -8.08 2.38
N SER A 88 -11.65 -9.35 2.78
CA SER A 88 -10.64 -10.09 3.58
C SER A 88 -9.26 -10.10 2.90
N LYS A 89 -9.21 -10.35 1.59
CA LYS A 89 -7.95 -10.35 0.81
C LYS A 89 -7.28 -8.98 0.78
N THR A 90 -8.03 -7.92 0.48
CA THR A 90 -7.49 -6.56 0.38
C THR A 90 -7.12 -5.98 1.74
N PHE A 91 -7.85 -6.34 2.79
CA PHE A 91 -7.49 -5.98 4.15
C PHE A 91 -6.20 -6.67 4.59
N ARG A 92 -6.08 -7.98 4.34
CA ARG A 92 -4.84 -8.74 4.57
C ARG A 92 -3.67 -8.11 3.79
N GLN A 93 -3.90 -7.75 2.52
CA GLN A 93 -2.90 -7.06 1.70
C GLN A 93 -2.48 -5.70 2.29
N ALA A 94 -3.44 -4.89 2.76
CA ALA A 94 -3.15 -3.60 3.37
C ALA A 94 -2.33 -3.73 4.66
N ILE A 95 -2.70 -4.67 5.55
CA ILE A 95 -1.94 -4.96 6.79
C ILE A 95 -0.51 -5.38 6.45
N LEU A 96 -0.34 -6.37 5.57
CA LEU A 96 0.99 -6.86 5.18
C LEU A 96 1.83 -5.74 4.58
N PHE A 97 1.26 -4.91 3.73
CA PHE A 97 1.97 -3.80 3.12
C PHE A 97 2.44 -2.77 4.17
N ILE A 98 1.58 -2.38 5.12
CA ILE A 98 1.94 -1.45 6.21
C ILE A 98 3.04 -2.06 7.10
N VAL A 99 2.91 -3.33 7.47
CA VAL A 99 3.91 -4.06 8.26
C VAL A 99 5.27 -4.10 7.56
N LEU A 100 5.29 -4.45 6.26
CA LEU A 100 6.53 -4.52 5.50
C LEU A 100 7.19 -3.16 5.34
N MET A 101 6.41 -2.07 5.22
CA MET A 101 6.97 -0.71 5.19
C MET A 101 7.50 -0.25 6.56
N ASN A 102 6.92 -0.71 7.67
CA ASN A 102 7.49 -0.52 9.01
C ASN A 102 8.85 -1.22 9.10
N VAL A 103 8.89 -2.53 8.83
CA VAL A 103 10.11 -3.34 8.84
C VAL A 103 11.22 -2.77 7.93
N ARG A 104 10.84 -2.20 6.80
CA ARG A 104 11.79 -1.62 5.85
C ARG A 104 12.60 -0.47 6.43
N VAL A 105 12.10 0.25 7.43
CA VAL A 105 12.83 1.37 8.05
C VAL A 105 14.12 0.86 8.71
N ASP A 106 14.07 -0.24 9.47
CA ASP A 106 15.27 -0.91 10.01
C ASP A 106 16.27 -1.33 8.92
N LEU A 107 15.77 -1.78 7.77
CA LEU A 107 16.62 -2.31 6.71
C LEU A 107 17.27 -1.20 5.87
N ARG A 108 16.57 -0.08 5.65
CA ARG A 108 17.01 1.03 4.80
C ARG A 108 17.65 2.18 5.57
N HIS A 109 17.31 2.33 6.84
CA HIS A 109 17.85 3.39 7.71
C HIS A 109 18.57 2.87 8.98
N PRO A 110 19.30 1.73 8.93
CA PRO A 110 19.79 0.99 10.11
C PRO A 110 20.73 1.75 11.06
N LEU A 111 21.31 2.86 10.60
CA LEU A 111 22.28 3.68 11.35
C LEU A 111 21.84 5.15 11.41
N ASN A 112 20.61 5.46 11.00
CA ASN A 112 20.09 6.81 11.05
C ASN A 112 19.33 7.01 12.37
N ALA A 113 20.02 7.58 13.35
CA ALA A 113 19.48 7.77 14.70
C ALA A 113 18.11 8.46 14.76
N SER A 114 17.77 9.31 13.78
CA SER A 114 16.45 9.98 13.76
C SER A 114 15.30 9.02 13.48
N PHE A 115 15.51 7.94 12.73
CA PHE A 115 14.48 6.92 12.47
C PHE A 115 14.29 5.92 13.61
N HIS A 116 15.24 5.89 14.56
CA HIS A 116 15.23 4.95 15.69
C HIS A 116 15.16 5.67 17.04
N PHE A 117 14.99 7.00 17.07
CA PHE A 117 15.05 7.80 18.31
C PHE A 117 16.35 7.65 19.12
N ASP A 118 17.45 7.24 18.48
CA ASP A 118 18.76 7.11 19.11
C ASP A 118 19.49 8.45 19.24
N GLU A 119 20.60 8.46 19.98
CA GLU A 119 21.53 9.58 20.10
C GLU A 119 20.86 10.91 20.51
N GLU A 120 19.76 10.83 21.25
CA GLU A 120 18.92 11.96 21.67
C GLU A 120 18.35 12.78 20.51
N ARG A 121 18.27 12.21 19.30
CA ARG A 121 17.61 12.77 18.09
C ARG A 121 16.08 12.71 18.16
N LEU A 122 15.53 12.96 19.36
CA LEU A 122 14.11 12.76 19.66
C LEU A 122 13.22 13.79 18.94
N LEU A 123 13.73 15.00 18.69
CA LEU A 123 12.97 16.03 17.96
C LEU A 123 12.95 15.72 16.46
N GLU A 124 14.07 15.28 15.89
CA GLU A 124 14.15 14.86 14.50
C GLU A 124 13.27 13.63 14.23
N GLY A 125 13.25 12.65 15.15
CA GLY A 125 12.31 11.52 15.09
C GLY A 125 10.84 11.95 15.13
N ARG A 126 10.49 12.90 16.01
CA ARG A 126 9.14 13.51 16.02
C ARG A 126 8.82 14.22 14.70
N ASP A 127 9.79 14.91 14.09
CA ASP A 127 9.59 15.60 12.82
C ASP A 127 9.32 14.62 11.66
N ILE A 128 9.99 13.47 11.65
CA ILE A 128 9.70 12.37 10.70
C ILE A 128 8.26 11.87 10.89
N ILE A 129 7.85 11.59 12.13
CA ILE A 129 6.50 11.13 12.46
C ILE A 129 5.45 12.15 11.98
N THR A 130 5.58 13.41 12.36
CA THR A 130 4.57 14.44 12.09
C THR A 130 4.47 14.81 10.60
N ALA A 131 5.60 14.84 9.88
CA ALA A 131 5.60 15.00 8.42
C ALA A 131 4.92 13.81 7.72
N GLY A 132 5.19 12.58 8.19
CA GLY A 132 4.56 11.38 7.66
C GLY A 132 3.05 11.34 7.93
N ILE A 133 2.58 11.69 9.14
CA ILE A 133 1.14 11.80 9.45
C ILE A 133 0.44 12.78 8.51
N THR A 134 1.06 13.93 8.25
CA THR A 134 0.53 14.92 7.33
C THR A 134 0.37 14.33 5.93
N ALA A 135 1.37 13.58 5.44
CA ALA A 135 1.31 12.89 4.17
C ALA A 135 0.22 11.80 4.14
N VAL A 136 0.05 11.03 5.22
CA VAL A 136 -1.01 10.00 5.35
C VAL A 136 -2.39 10.66 5.27
N LYS A 137 -2.66 11.68 6.07
CA LYS A 137 -3.95 12.38 6.10
C LYS A 137 -4.29 13.00 4.75
N ALA A 138 -3.35 13.72 4.14
CA ALA A 138 -3.55 14.34 2.84
C ALA A 138 -3.76 13.30 1.73
N SER A 139 -2.99 12.21 1.72
CA SER A 139 -3.18 11.12 0.76
C SER A 139 -4.54 10.46 0.94
N ASN A 140 -4.99 10.23 2.17
CA ASN A 140 -6.28 9.62 2.47
C ASN A 140 -7.45 10.52 2.03
N GLU A 141 -7.36 11.83 2.25
CA GLU A 141 -8.33 12.82 1.77
C GLU A 141 -8.48 12.77 0.24
N GLN A 142 -7.36 12.63 -0.48
CA GLN A 142 -7.40 12.45 -1.93
C GLN A 142 -7.91 11.07 -2.35
N SER A 143 -8.01 10.07 -1.46
CA SER A 143 -8.22 8.63 -1.73
C SER A 143 -6.99 7.93 -2.36
N ASN A 144 -5.79 8.45 -2.13
CA ASN A 144 -4.49 7.85 -2.48
C ASN A 144 -4.04 6.82 -1.43
N PHE A 145 -4.84 5.78 -1.25
CA PHE A 145 -4.68 4.82 -0.14
C PHE A 145 -3.34 4.07 -0.15
N GLU A 146 -2.77 3.73 -1.30
CA GLU A 146 -1.46 3.03 -1.32
C GLU A 146 -0.32 3.91 -0.79
N THR A 147 -0.29 5.18 -1.16
CA THR A 147 0.67 6.15 -0.62
C THR A 147 0.44 6.38 0.88
N ALA A 148 -0.83 6.45 1.30
CA ALA A 148 -1.18 6.58 2.72
C ALA A 148 -0.70 5.38 3.55
N ARG A 149 -0.93 4.14 3.07
CA ARG A 149 -0.43 2.92 3.73
C ARG A 149 1.08 2.86 3.81
N GLN A 150 1.77 3.27 2.74
CA GLN A 150 3.24 3.31 2.72
C GLN A 150 3.76 4.24 3.83
N LYS A 151 3.27 5.49 3.86
CA LYS A 151 3.69 6.47 4.85
C LYS A 151 3.28 6.07 6.27
N LEU A 152 2.14 5.40 6.44
CA LEU A 152 1.72 4.88 7.73
C LEU A 152 2.71 3.85 8.28
N GLY A 153 3.15 2.88 7.46
CA GLY A 153 4.15 1.90 7.88
C GLY A 153 5.48 2.54 8.26
N GLU A 154 5.98 3.45 7.42
CA GLU A 154 7.21 4.22 7.67
C GLU A 154 7.14 5.05 8.97
N VAL A 155 5.97 5.57 9.34
CA VAL A 155 5.75 6.37 10.57
C VAL A 155 5.60 5.49 11.82
N CYS A 156 4.97 4.32 11.70
CA CYS A 156 4.78 3.40 12.82
C CYS A 156 6.13 2.98 13.43
N HIS A 157 7.15 2.80 12.61
CA HIS A 157 8.47 2.36 13.05
C HIS A 157 9.14 3.29 14.09
N PRO A 158 9.49 4.56 13.75
CA PRO A 158 10.09 5.49 14.72
C PRO A 158 9.18 5.74 15.93
N LEU A 159 7.85 5.72 15.76
CA LEU A 159 6.92 5.88 16.88
C LEU A 159 7.03 4.73 17.89
N GLN A 160 7.24 3.51 17.42
CA GLN A 160 7.42 2.33 18.26
C GLN A 160 8.80 2.37 18.94
N ASP A 161 9.87 2.67 18.18
CA ASP A 161 11.25 2.74 18.70
C ASP A 161 11.44 3.76 19.80
N PHE A 162 10.67 4.85 19.82
CA PHE A 162 10.69 5.79 20.94
C PHE A 162 10.51 5.08 22.29
N TYR A 163 9.62 4.08 22.37
CA TYR A 163 9.31 3.39 23.63
C TYR A 163 10.34 2.32 24.00
N SER A 164 11.06 1.77 23.02
CA SER A 164 12.14 0.81 23.29
C SER A 164 13.48 1.49 23.55
N HIS A 165 13.79 2.59 22.85
CA HIS A 165 15.13 3.21 22.85
C HIS A 165 15.27 4.44 23.76
N SER A 166 14.15 5.03 24.20
CA SER A 166 14.17 6.11 25.20
C SER A 166 13.98 5.61 26.63
N ASN A 167 14.17 6.50 27.61
CA ASN A 167 13.87 6.23 29.02
C ASN A 167 12.39 6.46 29.40
N TRP A 168 11.46 6.58 28.45
CA TRP A 168 10.07 6.96 28.73
C TRP A 168 9.38 6.02 29.72
N VAL A 169 9.62 4.70 29.62
CA VAL A 169 9.06 3.70 30.54
C VAL A 169 9.70 3.82 31.93
N GLU A 170 11.01 4.05 31.98
CA GLU A 170 11.82 4.22 33.20
C GLU A 170 11.44 5.49 33.97
N LEU A 171 10.92 6.52 33.29
CA LEU A 171 10.31 7.70 33.92
C LEU A 171 8.97 7.39 34.63
N GLY A 172 8.53 6.13 34.64
CA GLY A 172 7.28 5.70 35.28
C GLY A 172 6.03 6.17 34.54
N LYS A 173 6.17 6.53 33.25
CA LYS A 173 5.03 6.91 32.42
C LYS A 173 4.22 5.64 32.09
N THR A 174 2.90 5.76 32.15
CA THR A 174 1.96 4.63 31.92
C THR A 174 1.06 4.84 30.71
N ARG A 175 1.32 5.91 29.95
CA ARG A 175 0.58 6.30 28.76
C ARG A 175 1.55 6.73 27.66
N PRO A 176 1.14 6.61 26.38
CA PRO A 176 1.89 7.17 25.27
C PRO A 176 2.16 8.67 25.43
N ASN A 177 3.25 9.12 24.81
CA ASN A 177 3.52 10.54 24.66
C ASN A 177 2.73 11.09 23.46
N ALA A 178 1.50 11.56 23.71
CA ALA A 178 0.61 12.12 22.69
C ALA A 178 1.19 13.35 21.94
N ASN A 179 2.33 13.90 22.38
CA ASN A 179 3.02 14.98 21.69
C ASN A 179 3.97 14.48 20.58
N LEU A 180 4.25 13.18 20.48
CA LEU A 180 5.05 12.61 19.38
C LEU A 180 4.36 12.73 18.02
N ILE A 181 3.02 12.67 18.02
CA ILE A 181 2.20 12.79 16.82
C ILE A 181 1.75 14.24 16.54
N LYS A 182 2.31 15.23 17.26
CA LYS A 182 1.93 16.64 17.15
C LYS A 182 3.14 17.52 16.81
N PRO A 183 3.07 18.32 15.73
CA PRO A 183 4.17 19.20 15.37
C PRO A 183 4.28 20.39 16.34
N GLY A 184 5.49 20.92 16.51
CA GLY A 184 5.74 22.17 17.23
C GLY A 184 5.49 22.15 18.75
N VAL A 185 5.10 21.02 19.33
CA VAL A 185 4.92 20.86 20.78
C VAL A 185 6.11 20.17 21.44
N SER A 186 6.30 20.46 22.72
CA SER A 186 7.35 19.84 23.54
C SER A 186 7.00 18.38 23.86
N ILE A 187 7.90 17.46 23.54
CA ILE A 187 7.77 16.04 23.91
C ILE A 187 8.33 15.73 25.31
N GLY A 188 9.01 16.69 25.94
CA GLY A 188 9.63 16.57 27.25
C GLY A 188 10.93 17.38 27.31
N ASN A 189 11.55 17.46 28.48
CA ASN A 189 12.88 18.08 28.59
C ASN A 189 13.91 17.07 28.10
N ILE A 190 14.60 17.35 26.99
CA ILE A 190 15.61 16.45 26.42
C ILE A 190 16.95 16.75 27.07
N ALA A 191 17.73 15.72 27.38
CA ALA A 191 19.07 15.86 27.95
C ALA A 191 19.98 16.65 26.99
N ASP A 192 20.78 17.57 27.54
CA ASP A 192 21.84 18.24 26.76
C ASP A 192 22.96 17.25 26.44
N ILE A 193 23.62 17.38 25.29
CA ILE A 193 24.72 16.51 24.87
C ILE A 193 25.83 16.35 25.93
N ASN A 194 26.05 17.34 26.80
CA ASN A 194 27.05 17.30 27.87
C ASN A 194 26.48 16.89 29.24
N GLN A 195 25.18 16.69 29.35
CA GLN A 195 24.54 16.20 30.57
C GLN A 195 24.68 14.69 30.65
N ALA A 196 25.34 14.20 31.70
CA ALA A 196 25.40 12.77 31.98
C ALA A 196 23.99 12.23 32.22
N THR A 197 23.67 11.10 31.60
CA THR A 197 22.36 10.44 31.71
C THR A 197 22.43 9.02 32.25
N CYS A 198 23.58 8.35 32.14
CA CYS A 198 23.81 7.00 32.63
C CYS A 198 25.11 6.85 33.44
N ARG A 199 25.13 5.82 34.29
CA ARG A 199 26.31 5.17 34.87
C ARG A 199 26.41 3.74 34.32
N SER A 200 27.56 3.11 34.48
CA SER A 200 27.77 1.73 34.02
C SER A 200 26.84 0.75 34.75
N CYS A 201 26.32 -0.23 34.02
CA CYS A 201 25.51 -1.31 34.59
C CYS A 201 26.31 -2.17 35.58
N ASP A 202 25.62 -2.77 36.55
CA ASP A 202 26.21 -3.70 37.51
C ASP A 202 25.97 -5.14 37.05
N GLY A 203 26.90 -5.67 36.23
CA GLY A 203 26.71 -6.94 35.53
C GLY A 203 25.74 -6.82 34.36
N ASP A 204 24.98 -7.88 34.09
CA ASP A 204 23.97 -7.92 33.01
C ASP A 204 22.63 -7.26 33.43
N ASP A 205 22.53 -6.77 34.68
CA ASP A 205 21.35 -6.08 35.21
C ASP A 205 21.56 -4.56 35.12
N CYS A 206 20.89 -3.93 34.16
CA CYS A 206 20.95 -2.48 33.93
C CYS A 206 19.86 -1.68 34.65
N THR A 207 19.08 -2.26 35.58
CA THR A 207 17.90 -1.61 36.20
C THR A 207 18.18 -0.25 36.88
N ASN A 208 19.43 0.06 37.25
CA ASN A 208 19.80 1.32 37.93
C ASN A 208 20.89 2.13 37.19
N ASN A 209 21.02 1.93 35.87
CA ASN A 209 22.05 2.62 35.09
C ASN A 209 21.67 4.09 34.80
N ILE A 210 20.40 4.43 34.62
CA ILE A 210 19.94 5.81 34.40
C ILE A 210 20.08 6.61 35.71
N LEU A 211 20.67 7.81 35.63
CA LEU A 211 20.94 8.62 36.83
C LEU A 211 19.65 9.10 37.51
N GLU A 212 19.64 9.14 38.84
CA GLU A 212 18.43 9.45 39.60
C GLU A 212 17.95 10.88 39.36
N ASP A 213 18.84 11.81 39.02
CA ASP A 213 18.47 13.19 38.70
C ASP A 213 17.81 13.33 37.33
N ILE A 214 18.09 12.44 36.37
CA ILE A 214 17.36 12.32 35.10
C ILE A 214 15.93 11.87 35.37
N ILE A 215 15.76 10.82 36.18
CA ILE A 215 14.43 10.32 36.55
C ILE A 215 13.65 11.37 37.34
N THR A 216 14.26 11.95 38.38
CA THR A 216 13.59 12.91 39.28
C THR A 216 13.18 14.21 38.57
N ARG A 217 13.94 14.64 37.56
CA ARG A 217 13.64 15.84 36.77
C ARG A 217 12.84 15.56 35.50
N GLU A 218 12.45 14.30 35.28
CA GLU A 218 11.75 13.84 34.08
C GLU A 218 12.44 14.26 32.77
N ILE A 219 13.76 14.05 32.71
CA ILE A 219 14.57 14.37 31.53
C ILE A 219 14.58 13.15 30.61
N LEU A 220 14.27 13.39 29.33
CA LEU A 220 14.32 12.39 28.27
C LEU A 220 15.75 12.18 27.79
N THR A 221 16.14 10.91 27.68
CA THR A 221 17.40 10.45 27.07
C THR A 221 17.08 9.22 26.22
N SER A 222 17.91 8.97 25.21
CA SER A 222 17.91 7.71 24.48
C SER A 222 19.31 7.10 24.40
N GLY A 223 19.38 5.88 23.89
CA GLY A 223 20.63 5.17 23.69
C GLY A 223 21.43 5.71 22.51
N TYR A 224 22.74 5.84 22.66
CA TYR A 224 23.64 6.02 21.53
C TYR A 224 23.94 4.66 20.90
N PHE A 225 23.88 4.55 19.59
CA PHE A 225 24.09 3.30 18.87
C PHE A 225 25.25 3.41 17.90
N GLY A 226 26.03 2.35 17.78
CA GLY A 226 27.00 2.25 16.70
C GLY A 226 27.62 0.88 16.59
N ILE A 227 27.94 0.47 15.37
CA ILE A 227 28.43 -0.89 15.07
C ILE A 227 29.92 -0.93 14.72
N ILE A 228 30.59 0.23 14.62
CA ILE A 228 31.98 0.33 14.16
C ILE A 228 32.88 0.85 15.30
N PRO A 229 33.74 0.00 15.90
CA PRO A 229 34.49 0.32 17.14
C PRO A 229 35.43 1.54 17.10
N LEU A 230 35.71 2.11 15.92
CA LEU A 230 36.67 3.21 15.72
C LEU A 230 36.05 4.53 15.27
N VAL A 231 34.76 4.54 14.92
CA VAL A 231 34.03 5.75 14.48
C VAL A 231 32.70 5.95 15.19
N SER A 232 32.22 4.96 15.96
CA SER A 232 31.03 5.12 16.79
C SER A 232 31.40 5.98 18.00
N GLU A 233 30.77 7.15 18.10
CA GLU A 233 31.02 8.10 19.18
C GLU A 233 29.85 8.07 20.16
N LYS A 234 30.17 7.95 21.45
CA LYS A 234 29.21 8.14 22.54
C LYS A 234 29.75 9.20 23.49
N PRO A 235 29.02 10.32 23.71
CA PRO A 235 29.49 11.36 24.61
C PRO A 235 29.65 10.82 26.05
N PRO A 236 30.64 11.33 26.82
CA PRO A 236 30.87 10.90 28.19
C PRO A 236 29.62 11.03 29.07
N GLY A 237 29.28 9.97 29.79
CA GLY A 237 28.13 9.93 30.69
C GLY A 237 26.79 9.63 30.00
N LYS A 238 26.76 9.42 28.68
CA LYS A 238 25.54 9.07 27.95
C LYS A 238 25.26 7.56 27.95
N CYS A 239 23.97 7.24 27.93
CA CYS A 239 23.48 5.88 27.77
C CYS A 239 23.83 5.34 26.38
N SER A 240 24.19 4.07 26.31
CA SER A 240 24.22 3.35 25.04
C SER A 240 22.86 2.76 24.75
N HIS A 241 22.61 2.43 23.49
CA HIS A 241 21.47 1.62 23.09
C HIS A 241 21.57 0.27 23.79
N GLY A 242 22.71 -0.42 23.66
CA GLY A 242 22.93 -1.76 24.19
C GLY A 242 22.78 -2.85 23.13
N GLY A 243 22.87 -4.10 23.56
CA GLY A 243 22.85 -5.27 22.68
C GLY A 243 24.22 -5.67 22.14
N GLY A 244 24.31 -6.91 21.61
CA GLY A 244 25.58 -7.59 21.34
C GLY A 244 26.46 -6.93 20.27
N ILE A 245 25.87 -6.14 19.38
CA ILE A 245 26.56 -5.49 18.27
C ILE A 245 26.78 -3.99 18.46
N ASP A 246 26.09 -3.37 19.42
CA ASP A 246 26.32 -1.97 19.75
C ASP A 246 27.68 -1.88 20.44
N VAL A 247 28.68 -1.36 19.72
CA VAL A 247 30.04 -1.23 20.23
C VAL A 247 30.14 -0.10 21.24
N THR A 248 29.19 0.85 21.23
CA THR A 248 29.15 1.94 22.21
C THR A 248 28.83 1.43 23.60
N SER A 249 28.09 0.32 23.73
CA SER A 249 27.78 -0.35 25.00
C SER A 249 29.02 -0.77 25.80
N ARG A 250 30.18 -0.84 25.14
CA ARG A 250 31.49 -1.17 25.73
C ARG A 250 32.27 0.06 26.16
N LEU A 251 31.77 1.26 25.87
CA LEU A 251 32.35 2.54 26.26
C LEU A 251 31.66 3.02 27.53
N GLU A 252 32.43 3.51 28.50
CA GLU A 252 31.87 4.08 29.73
C GLU A 252 30.90 5.24 29.43
N PRO A 253 29.67 5.24 29.96
CA PRO A 253 29.02 4.19 30.80
C PRO A 253 28.71 2.86 30.09
N ILE A 254 29.16 1.72 30.63
CA ILE A 254 28.97 0.38 30.04
C ILE A 254 27.52 -0.12 30.19
N GLY A 255 27.02 -0.85 29.18
CA GLY A 255 25.68 -1.45 29.13
C GLY A 255 24.77 -0.73 28.15
N GLY A 256 23.45 -0.75 28.35
CA GLY A 256 22.50 -0.06 27.48
C GLY A 256 21.13 0.16 28.11
N ILE A 257 20.20 0.77 27.36
CA ILE A 257 18.84 1.07 27.84
C ILE A 257 17.71 0.52 26.95
N ASN A 258 18.03 -0.21 25.88
CA ASN A 258 17.01 -0.71 24.94
C ASN A 258 16.11 -1.80 25.56
N LYS A 259 14.88 -1.88 25.06
CA LYS A 259 13.80 -2.79 25.53
C LYS A 259 13.26 -3.67 24.40
N ASP A 260 14.09 -3.89 23.39
CA ASP A 260 13.74 -4.50 22.10
C ASP A 260 13.26 -5.95 22.23
N THR A 261 13.89 -6.68 23.14
CA THR A 261 13.60 -8.07 23.42
C THR A 261 13.67 -8.35 24.91
N PHE A 262 13.18 -9.50 25.35
CA PHE A 262 13.40 -9.96 26.72
C PHE A 262 14.88 -10.17 27.09
N GLY A 263 15.78 -10.29 26.10
CA GLY A 263 17.22 -10.47 26.30
C GLY A 263 18.03 -9.17 26.30
N SER A 264 17.37 -8.03 26.08
CA SER A 264 18.00 -6.70 26.05
C SER A 264 18.47 -6.25 27.44
N ASP A 265 19.37 -5.25 27.50
CA ASP A 265 19.86 -4.64 28.75
C ASP A 265 18.70 -4.19 29.66
N HIS A 266 17.65 -3.59 29.09
CA HIS A 266 16.40 -3.24 29.81
C HIS A 266 15.23 -4.17 29.43
N GLY A 267 15.51 -5.39 28.95
CA GLY A 267 14.50 -6.34 28.47
C GLY A 267 13.44 -6.74 29.52
N HIS A 268 13.70 -6.50 30.80
CA HIS A 268 12.71 -6.64 31.88
C HIS A 268 11.52 -5.67 31.75
N LEU A 269 11.64 -4.60 30.96
CA LEU A 269 10.59 -3.64 30.62
C LEU A 269 10.03 -3.82 29.20
N HIS A 270 10.41 -4.89 28.50
CA HIS A 270 10.02 -5.13 27.11
C HIS A 270 8.49 -5.13 26.93
N LEU A 271 7.76 -5.79 27.83
CA LEU A 271 6.31 -5.89 27.72
C LEU A 271 5.64 -4.53 27.97
N GLU A 272 6.13 -3.74 28.94
CA GLU A 272 5.66 -2.37 29.17
C GLU A 272 5.91 -1.48 27.96
N ALA A 273 7.11 -1.54 27.36
CA ALA A 273 7.46 -0.79 26.17
C ALA A 273 6.60 -1.19 24.96
N ALA A 274 6.47 -2.49 24.69
CA ALA A 274 5.69 -3.01 23.57
C ALA A 274 4.20 -2.66 23.70
N ASN A 275 3.61 -2.79 24.89
CA ASN A 275 2.22 -2.37 25.12
C ASN A 275 2.04 -0.85 24.93
N MET A 276 3.04 -0.05 25.31
CA MET A 276 3.00 1.38 25.09
C MET A 276 3.14 1.75 23.61
N ALA A 277 3.96 1.01 22.88
CA ALA A 277 4.11 1.13 21.42
C ALA A 277 2.81 0.75 20.69
N VAL A 278 2.11 -0.31 21.13
CA VAL A 278 0.75 -0.64 20.63
C VAL A 278 -0.22 0.51 20.91
N ALA A 279 -0.25 1.01 22.15
CA ALA A 279 -1.14 2.12 22.52
C ALA A 279 -0.83 3.41 21.74
N ALA A 280 0.44 3.72 21.49
CA ALA A 280 0.85 4.87 20.70
C ALA A 280 0.49 4.72 19.22
N THR A 281 0.68 3.51 18.66
CA THR A 281 0.25 3.19 17.30
C THR A 281 -1.27 3.31 17.16
N MET A 282 -2.03 2.92 18.19
CA MET A 282 -3.48 3.16 18.27
C MET A 282 -3.83 4.65 18.30
N GLU A 283 -3.17 5.47 19.14
CA GLU A 283 -3.40 6.93 19.18
C GLU A 283 -3.13 7.59 17.81
N LEU A 284 -2.08 7.14 17.10
CA LEU A 284 -1.77 7.56 15.73
C LEU A 284 -2.91 7.20 14.75
N LEU A 285 -3.39 5.95 14.79
CA LEU A 285 -4.46 5.47 13.92
C LEU A 285 -5.79 6.17 14.21
N GLU A 286 -6.09 6.45 15.49
CA GLU A 286 -7.25 7.22 15.91
C GLU A 286 -7.19 8.67 15.39
N ASP A 287 -6.03 9.32 15.38
CA ASP A 287 -5.86 10.66 14.80
C ASP A 287 -6.05 10.67 13.28
N ILE A 288 -5.53 9.66 12.56
CA ILE A 288 -5.76 9.51 11.12
C ILE A 288 -7.23 9.21 10.83
N TRP A 289 -7.85 8.32 11.60
CA TRP A 289 -9.27 7.99 11.49
C TRP A 289 -10.14 9.22 11.78
N ALA A 290 -9.83 9.99 12.81
CA ALA A 290 -10.52 11.22 13.15
C ALA A 290 -10.51 12.21 11.98
N ALA A 291 -9.36 12.41 11.33
CA ALA A 291 -9.23 13.28 10.17
C ALA A 291 -10.02 12.75 8.96
N ALA A 292 -9.87 11.47 8.63
CA ALA A 292 -10.47 10.86 7.44
C ALA A 292 -12.00 10.65 7.57
N GLY A 293 -12.46 10.18 8.73
CA GLY A 293 -13.80 9.66 8.97
C GLY A 293 -13.89 8.15 8.66
N ASN A 294 -15.01 7.54 9.05
CA ASN A 294 -15.16 6.08 9.06
C ASN A 294 -14.89 5.42 7.69
N ARG A 295 -15.59 5.85 6.64
CA ARG A 295 -15.50 5.19 5.32
C ARG A 295 -14.14 5.36 4.65
N PRO A 296 -13.55 6.57 4.54
CA PRO A 296 -12.22 6.72 3.94
C PRO A 296 -11.12 6.01 4.75
N PHE A 297 -11.20 5.99 6.08
CA PHE A 297 -10.27 5.21 6.91
C PHE A 297 -10.38 3.71 6.63
N LEU A 298 -11.59 3.15 6.59
CA LEU A 298 -11.79 1.74 6.26
C LEU A 298 -11.30 1.40 4.85
N GLN A 299 -11.51 2.27 3.87
CA GLN A 299 -10.98 2.08 2.52
C GLN A 299 -9.45 2.14 2.47
N MET A 300 -8.83 3.04 3.24
CA MET A 300 -7.39 3.05 3.46
C MET A 300 -6.94 1.72 4.08
N MET A 301 -7.70 1.14 5.01
CA MET A 301 -7.43 -0.19 5.56
C MET A 301 -7.81 -1.34 4.62
N GLY A 302 -8.32 -1.09 3.42
CA GLY A 302 -8.68 -2.14 2.46
C GLY A 302 -10.03 -2.83 2.75
N ILE A 303 -10.87 -2.21 3.59
CA ILE A 303 -12.24 -2.61 3.90
C ILE A 303 -13.24 -1.72 3.14
N SER A 304 -14.20 -2.34 2.45
CA SER A 304 -15.27 -1.66 1.73
C SER A 304 -16.61 -2.40 1.88
N SER A 305 -17.73 -1.69 1.77
CA SER A 305 -19.09 -2.26 1.90
C SER A 305 -19.56 -3.07 0.67
N GLY A 306 -18.67 -3.31 -0.31
CA GLY A 306 -18.92 -4.07 -1.54
C GLY A 306 -17.68 -4.85 -1.98
N SER A 307 -17.46 -4.94 -3.29
CA SER A 307 -16.25 -5.51 -3.86
C SER A 307 -15.05 -4.62 -3.52
N SER A 308 -14.02 -5.22 -2.96
CA SER A 308 -12.75 -4.53 -2.71
C SER A 308 -11.95 -4.23 -3.98
N LYS A 309 -12.43 -4.64 -5.16
CA LYS A 309 -11.81 -4.29 -6.45
C LYS A 309 -12.25 -2.92 -6.94
N ALA A 310 -11.36 -2.29 -7.70
CA ALA A 310 -11.66 -1.08 -8.45
C ALA A 310 -12.26 -1.41 -9.82
N LEU A 311 -13.18 -0.58 -10.31
CA LEU A 311 -13.57 -0.56 -11.73
C LEU A 311 -12.77 0.54 -12.43
N CYS A 312 -11.77 0.16 -13.23
CA CYS A 312 -10.85 1.10 -13.86
C CYS A 312 -10.92 1.07 -15.40
N PHE A 313 -11.24 2.22 -15.99
CA PHE A 313 -11.31 2.40 -17.45
C PHE A 313 -10.26 3.39 -17.96
N VAL A 314 -9.63 3.03 -19.07
CA VAL A 314 -8.71 3.89 -19.83
C VAL A 314 -9.29 4.05 -21.23
N ILE A 315 -9.80 5.22 -21.57
CA ILE A 315 -10.65 5.40 -22.76
C ILE A 315 -10.04 6.42 -23.70
N ASP A 316 -9.80 5.99 -24.95
CA ASP A 316 -9.49 6.89 -26.05
C ASP A 316 -10.70 7.77 -26.38
N THR A 317 -10.51 9.09 -26.37
CA THR A 317 -11.57 10.11 -26.57
C THR A 317 -11.44 10.84 -27.92
N THR A 318 -10.63 10.32 -28.83
CA THR A 318 -10.42 10.89 -30.16
C THR A 318 -11.67 10.80 -31.04
N SER A 319 -11.71 11.55 -32.14
CA SER A 319 -12.90 11.62 -33.00
C SER A 319 -13.30 10.29 -33.65
N SER A 320 -12.37 9.33 -33.82
CA SER A 320 -12.64 8.00 -34.38
C SER A 320 -13.42 7.11 -33.43
N MET A 321 -13.30 7.33 -32.11
CA MET A 321 -13.90 6.56 -31.03
C MET A 321 -15.39 6.83 -30.79
N ALA A 322 -16.06 7.65 -31.62
CA ALA A 322 -17.45 8.08 -31.37
C ALA A 322 -18.45 6.93 -31.19
N GLU A 323 -18.38 5.88 -32.02
CA GLU A 323 -19.24 4.70 -31.91
C GLU A 323 -18.85 3.82 -30.70
N ASP A 324 -17.55 3.73 -30.40
CA ASP A 324 -17.00 2.93 -29.31
C ASP A 324 -17.35 3.53 -27.95
N ILE A 325 -17.24 4.85 -27.79
CA ILE A 325 -17.60 5.57 -26.55
C ILE A 325 -19.08 5.34 -26.24
N ALA A 326 -19.97 5.42 -27.23
CA ALA A 326 -21.38 5.14 -27.02
C ALA A 326 -21.63 3.70 -26.54
N ALA A 327 -20.87 2.73 -27.07
CA ALA A 327 -20.91 1.35 -26.59
C ALA A 327 -20.36 1.20 -25.16
N VAL A 328 -19.24 1.85 -24.85
CA VAL A 328 -18.62 1.83 -23.51
C VAL A 328 -19.54 2.48 -22.48
N GLN A 329 -20.22 3.59 -22.81
CA GLN A 329 -21.24 4.22 -21.96
C GLN A 329 -22.36 3.23 -21.59
N GLY A 330 -22.91 2.52 -22.59
CA GLY A 330 -23.96 1.53 -22.38
C GLY A 330 -23.51 0.34 -21.52
N VAL A 331 -22.30 -0.18 -21.76
CA VAL A 331 -21.73 -1.28 -20.97
C VAL A 331 -21.43 -0.85 -19.54
N THR A 332 -20.81 0.33 -19.36
CA THR A 332 -20.50 0.89 -18.04
C THR A 332 -21.76 1.07 -17.21
N THR A 333 -22.81 1.62 -17.81
CA THR A 333 -24.11 1.80 -17.16
C THR A 333 -24.67 0.45 -16.72
N SER A 334 -24.61 -0.56 -17.59
CA SER A 334 -25.13 -1.91 -17.30
C SER A 334 -24.39 -2.58 -16.14
N ILE A 335 -23.06 -2.47 -16.07
CA ILE A 335 -22.25 -3.00 -14.97
C ILE A 335 -22.62 -2.32 -13.66
N ILE A 336 -22.67 -0.99 -13.66
CA ILE A 336 -22.96 -0.27 -12.42
C ILE A 336 -24.41 -0.51 -11.98
N ASP A 337 -25.35 -0.62 -12.91
CA ASP A 337 -26.74 -0.99 -12.59
C ASP A 337 -26.85 -2.43 -12.05
N SER A 338 -25.99 -3.37 -12.45
CA SER A 338 -26.00 -4.75 -11.93
C SER A 338 -25.31 -4.90 -10.58
N GLU A 339 -24.27 -4.09 -10.31
CA GLU A 339 -23.43 -4.27 -9.11
C GLU A 339 -23.78 -3.33 -7.94
N VAL A 340 -24.35 -2.14 -8.18
CA VAL A 340 -24.64 -1.20 -7.08
C VAL A 340 -25.62 -1.81 -6.07
N GLY A 341 -25.23 -1.74 -4.79
CA GLY A 341 -25.99 -2.32 -3.69
C GLY A 341 -25.86 -3.85 -3.57
N THR A 342 -25.00 -4.49 -4.37
CA THR A 342 -24.63 -5.90 -4.22
C THR A 342 -23.26 -6.05 -3.55
N GLU A 343 -22.88 -7.28 -3.19
CA GLU A 343 -21.54 -7.58 -2.66
C GLU A 343 -20.40 -7.34 -3.68
N ASN A 344 -20.74 -7.12 -4.95
CA ASN A 344 -19.80 -6.90 -6.03
C ASN A 344 -19.65 -5.41 -6.40
N GLU A 345 -20.35 -4.49 -5.71
CA GLU A 345 -20.22 -3.04 -5.97
C GLU A 345 -18.75 -2.60 -5.86
N PRO A 346 -18.13 -2.03 -6.91
CA PRO A 346 -16.74 -1.59 -6.85
C PRO A 346 -16.47 -0.60 -5.71
N SER A 347 -15.42 -0.86 -4.93
CA SER A 347 -14.96 0.02 -3.85
C SER A 347 -14.57 1.41 -4.33
N ILE A 348 -14.15 1.51 -5.60
CA ILE A 348 -13.75 2.75 -6.25
C ILE A 348 -13.88 2.65 -7.77
N TYR A 349 -14.31 3.74 -8.39
CA TYR A 349 -14.43 3.90 -9.83
C TYR A 349 -13.35 4.84 -10.34
N ILE A 350 -12.58 4.41 -11.35
CA ILE A 350 -11.46 5.15 -11.90
C ILE A 350 -11.63 5.27 -13.42
N LEU A 351 -11.48 6.48 -13.94
CA LEU A 351 -11.49 6.76 -15.37
C LEU A 351 -10.29 7.62 -15.75
N VAL A 352 -9.55 7.17 -16.76
CA VAL A 352 -8.48 7.92 -17.41
C VAL A 352 -8.84 8.08 -18.90
N PRO A 353 -9.45 9.22 -19.29
CA PRO A 353 -9.59 9.54 -20.69
C PRO A 353 -8.22 9.90 -21.26
N PHE A 354 -7.95 9.56 -22.51
CA PHE A 354 -6.78 10.07 -23.23
C PHE A 354 -7.16 10.54 -24.63
N ASN A 355 -6.39 11.48 -25.14
CA ASN A 355 -6.52 12.10 -26.45
C ASN A 355 -5.12 12.50 -26.93
N ASP A 356 -5.03 13.12 -28.10
CA ASP A 356 -3.81 13.76 -28.58
C ASP A 356 -4.02 15.27 -28.74
N PRO A 357 -3.24 16.13 -28.05
CA PRO A 357 -1.98 15.83 -27.34
C PRO A 357 -2.09 15.68 -25.80
N VAL A 358 -3.27 15.38 -25.25
CA VAL A 358 -3.53 15.48 -23.79
C VAL A 358 -4.06 14.18 -23.20
N VAL A 359 -3.54 13.81 -22.02
CA VAL A 359 -4.02 12.69 -21.20
C VAL A 359 -4.73 13.22 -19.95
N GLY A 360 -5.82 12.57 -19.56
CA GLY A 360 -6.60 12.89 -18.38
C GLY A 360 -7.70 13.94 -18.63
N PRO A 361 -8.30 14.48 -17.56
CA PRO A 361 -7.90 14.30 -16.16
C PRO A 361 -8.20 12.89 -15.62
N LEU A 362 -7.41 12.43 -14.65
CA LEU A 362 -7.76 11.26 -13.84
C LEU A 362 -9.03 11.58 -13.03
N ILE A 363 -10.09 10.79 -13.23
CA ILE A 363 -11.27 10.84 -12.38
C ILE A 363 -11.25 9.63 -11.45
N ARG A 364 -11.53 9.89 -10.18
CA ARG A 364 -11.67 8.87 -9.14
C ARG A 364 -12.84 9.23 -8.23
N THR A 365 -13.73 8.28 -8.00
CA THR A 365 -14.89 8.48 -7.13
C THR A 365 -15.34 7.15 -6.54
N THR A 366 -15.93 7.21 -5.35
CA THR A 366 -16.63 6.07 -4.74
C THR A 366 -18.14 6.13 -5.02
N ASP A 367 -18.62 7.22 -5.63
CA ASP A 367 -20.04 7.42 -5.95
C ASP A 367 -20.36 6.93 -7.38
N PRO A 368 -21.19 5.88 -7.53
CA PRO A 368 -21.57 5.32 -8.83
C PRO A 368 -22.34 6.32 -9.71
N THR A 369 -23.10 7.25 -9.11
CA THR A 369 -23.88 8.25 -9.85
C THR A 369 -22.97 9.32 -10.45
N VAL A 370 -21.95 9.74 -9.71
CA VAL A 370 -20.90 10.65 -10.21
C VAL A 370 -20.15 9.98 -11.35
N PHE A 371 -19.76 8.71 -11.19
CA PHE A 371 -19.03 8.00 -12.24
C PHE A 371 -19.85 7.84 -13.53
N LYS A 372 -21.13 7.46 -13.43
CA LYS A 372 -22.06 7.43 -14.57
C LYS A 372 -22.14 8.78 -15.27
N SER A 373 -22.34 9.85 -14.51
CA SER A 373 -22.41 11.20 -15.07
C SER A 373 -21.13 11.59 -15.82
N VAL A 374 -19.96 11.20 -15.31
CA VAL A 374 -18.68 11.47 -15.96
C VAL A 374 -18.55 10.66 -17.26
N ILE A 375 -18.88 9.37 -17.24
CA ILE A 375 -18.85 8.49 -18.41
C ILE A 375 -19.81 8.98 -19.50
N ASP A 376 -21.05 9.35 -19.14
CA ASP A 376 -22.05 9.89 -20.06
C ASP A 376 -21.64 11.24 -20.67
N SER A 377 -20.75 11.98 -19.99
CA SER A 377 -20.22 13.25 -20.47
C SER A 377 -19.08 13.11 -21.49
N LEU A 378 -18.53 11.90 -21.66
CA LEU A 378 -17.45 11.66 -22.62
C LEU A 378 -17.91 11.97 -24.05
N GLN A 379 -17.09 12.72 -24.78
CA GLN A 379 -17.33 13.06 -26.18
C GLN A 379 -16.10 12.75 -27.02
N ALA A 380 -16.31 12.03 -28.12
CA ALA A 380 -15.29 11.82 -29.14
C ALA A 380 -15.00 13.14 -29.87
N SER A 381 -13.79 13.66 -29.73
CA SER A 381 -13.37 14.88 -30.41
C SER A 381 -11.84 14.95 -30.53
N GLY A 382 -11.35 15.81 -31.43
CA GLY A 382 -9.91 16.01 -31.59
C GLY A 382 -9.18 14.75 -32.09
N GLY A 383 -8.00 14.51 -31.51
CA GLY A 383 -7.09 13.42 -31.88
C GLY A 383 -5.94 13.82 -32.80
N GLY A 384 -5.77 15.12 -33.11
CA GLY A 384 -4.59 15.64 -33.80
C GLY A 384 -4.14 14.80 -35.00
N ASP A 385 -3.00 14.13 -34.83
CA ASP A 385 -2.47 13.11 -35.72
C ASP A 385 -2.43 11.73 -35.05
N GLU A 386 -2.87 10.69 -35.76
CA GLU A 386 -2.63 9.29 -35.39
C GLU A 386 -1.12 8.99 -35.51
N PRO A 387 -0.45 8.33 -34.53
CA PRO A 387 -0.95 7.53 -33.38
C PRO A 387 -1.45 8.28 -32.11
N GLU A 388 -1.89 7.60 -31.03
CA GLU A 388 -2.51 8.21 -29.82
C GLU A 388 -1.77 7.91 -28.49
N LEU A 389 -2.02 8.65 -27.39
CA LEU A 389 -1.27 8.57 -26.11
C LEU A 389 -1.73 7.45 -25.13
N SER A 390 -1.98 6.25 -25.64
CA SER A 390 -2.57 5.16 -24.86
C SER A 390 -1.70 4.68 -23.68
N LEU A 391 -0.36 4.67 -23.80
CA LEU A 391 0.51 4.13 -22.74
C LEU A 391 0.68 5.11 -21.59
N SER A 392 0.61 6.40 -21.86
CA SER A 392 0.57 7.46 -20.84
C SER A 392 -0.73 7.39 -20.04
N GLY A 393 -1.87 7.16 -20.71
CA GLY A 393 -3.14 6.88 -20.05
C GLY A 393 -3.08 5.63 -19.17
N LEU A 394 -2.48 4.55 -19.68
CA LEU A 394 -2.31 3.31 -18.92
C LEU A 394 -1.33 3.45 -17.75
N GLN A 395 -0.23 4.20 -17.91
CA GLN A 395 0.71 4.52 -16.83
C GLN A 395 0.00 5.23 -15.68
N LEU A 396 -0.82 6.24 -15.99
CA LEU A 396 -1.58 6.98 -14.99
C LEU A 396 -2.57 6.06 -14.26
N ALA A 397 -3.28 5.19 -14.98
CA ALA A 397 -4.21 4.23 -14.40
C ALA A 397 -3.51 3.22 -13.47
N LEU A 398 -2.40 2.60 -13.91
CA LEU A 398 -1.62 1.65 -13.12
C LEU A 398 -1.02 2.29 -11.85
N SER A 399 -0.69 3.58 -11.91
CA SER A 399 -0.14 4.30 -10.76
C SER A 399 -1.21 4.58 -9.69
N SER A 400 -2.47 4.76 -10.12
CA SER A 400 -3.58 5.20 -9.25
C SER A 400 -4.55 4.09 -8.82
N ALA A 401 -4.62 2.97 -9.55
CA ALA A 401 -5.46 1.84 -9.16
C ALA A 401 -4.86 1.09 -7.96
N PRO A 402 -5.69 0.52 -7.08
CA PRO A 402 -5.24 -0.41 -6.04
C PRO A 402 -4.45 -1.58 -6.64
N PHE A 403 -3.53 -2.18 -5.88
CA PHE A 403 -2.82 -3.38 -6.34
C PHE A 403 -3.78 -4.55 -6.60
N ASN A 404 -3.40 -5.46 -7.50
CA ASN A 404 -4.23 -6.59 -7.96
C ASN A 404 -5.57 -6.19 -8.60
N SER A 405 -5.66 -4.97 -9.14
CA SER A 405 -6.87 -4.49 -9.85
C SER A 405 -6.98 -5.06 -11.27
N GLU A 406 -8.12 -4.78 -11.91
CA GLU A 406 -8.34 -5.00 -13.34
C GLU A 406 -8.55 -3.65 -14.04
N ILE A 407 -7.82 -3.43 -15.14
CA ILE A 407 -7.91 -2.23 -15.96
C ILE A 407 -8.40 -2.62 -17.36
N PHE A 408 -9.38 -1.89 -17.87
CA PHE A 408 -9.90 -2.05 -19.23
C PHE A 408 -9.55 -0.84 -20.09
N LEU A 409 -8.74 -1.06 -21.13
CA LEU A 409 -8.31 -0.02 -22.06
C LEU A 409 -9.06 -0.15 -23.38
N PHE A 410 -9.65 0.94 -23.87
CA PHE A 410 -10.39 1.01 -25.12
C PHE A 410 -9.70 1.97 -26.10
N THR A 411 -9.36 1.49 -27.30
CA THR A 411 -8.75 2.32 -28.36
C THR A 411 -8.98 1.75 -29.75
N ASP A 412 -8.95 2.59 -30.78
CA ASP A 412 -8.94 2.19 -32.18
C ASP A 412 -7.67 2.63 -32.93
N ALA A 413 -6.62 3.04 -32.20
CA ALA A 413 -5.38 3.56 -32.76
C ALA A 413 -4.09 2.89 -32.22
N PRO A 414 -2.96 3.00 -32.95
CA PRO A 414 -1.64 2.67 -32.41
C PRO A 414 -1.24 3.62 -31.26
N ALA A 415 -0.30 3.18 -30.41
CA ALA A 415 0.30 4.05 -29.38
C ALA A 415 1.38 4.98 -29.98
N LYS A 416 1.29 6.29 -29.74
CA LYS A 416 2.30 7.33 -30.04
C LYS A 416 3.49 7.23 -29.11
N ASP A 417 3.24 6.80 -27.88
CA ASP A 417 4.14 6.80 -26.74
C ASP A 417 4.74 5.42 -26.45
N ARG A 418 5.05 4.66 -27.50
CA ARG A 418 5.60 3.28 -27.42
C ARG A 418 6.83 3.14 -26.52
N GLN A 419 7.61 4.21 -26.36
CA GLN A 419 8.76 4.24 -25.47
C GLN A 419 8.41 3.96 -23.99
N LEU A 420 7.13 4.07 -23.59
CA LEU A 420 6.65 3.75 -22.25
C LEU A 420 6.39 2.26 -22.03
N GLN A 421 6.56 1.39 -23.04
CA GLN A 421 6.25 -0.04 -22.93
C GLN A 421 6.91 -0.70 -21.70
N SER A 422 8.21 -0.45 -21.49
CA SER A 422 8.95 -1.00 -20.37
C SER A 422 8.49 -0.45 -19.02
N THR A 423 8.18 0.85 -18.94
CA THR A 423 7.58 1.50 -17.77
C THR A 423 6.22 0.88 -17.43
N VAL A 424 5.37 0.64 -18.43
CA VAL A 424 4.07 0.00 -18.24
C VAL A 424 4.24 -1.44 -17.75
N ILE A 425 5.19 -2.21 -18.30
CA ILE A 425 5.51 -3.57 -17.82
C ILE A 425 5.99 -3.52 -16.36
N ALA A 426 6.86 -2.57 -16.01
CA ALA A 426 7.32 -2.39 -14.64
C ALA A 426 6.17 -2.14 -13.66
N LEU A 427 5.23 -1.28 -14.04
CA LEU A 427 4.04 -1.01 -13.23
C LEU A 427 3.08 -2.21 -13.16
N ILE A 428 2.89 -2.96 -14.24
CA ILE A 428 2.12 -4.21 -14.25
C ILE A 428 2.71 -5.23 -13.27
N GLU A 429 4.03 -5.44 -13.33
CA GLU A 429 4.74 -6.37 -12.44
C GLU A 429 4.66 -5.90 -10.97
N ARG A 430 4.89 -4.60 -10.71
CA ARG A 430 4.89 -4.02 -9.36
C ARG A 430 3.52 -4.00 -8.69
N THR A 431 2.47 -3.72 -9.46
CA THR A 431 1.09 -3.59 -8.96
C THR A 431 0.31 -4.90 -9.08
N GLN A 432 0.84 -5.87 -9.83
CA GLN A 432 0.19 -7.14 -10.15
C GLN A 432 -1.20 -6.95 -10.80
N THR A 433 -1.37 -5.85 -11.54
CA THR A 433 -2.63 -5.45 -12.17
C THR A 433 -2.82 -6.16 -13.50
N VAL A 434 -4.03 -6.68 -13.73
CA VAL A 434 -4.45 -7.30 -15.00
C VAL A 434 -4.95 -6.22 -15.96
N VAL A 435 -4.44 -6.20 -17.20
CA VAL A 435 -4.85 -5.20 -18.20
C VAL A 435 -5.47 -5.87 -19.42
N THR A 436 -6.74 -5.57 -19.68
CA THR A 436 -7.45 -6.03 -20.87
C THR A 436 -7.61 -4.88 -21.87
N PHE A 437 -7.22 -5.13 -23.12
CA PHE A 437 -7.27 -4.18 -24.22
C PHE A 437 -8.41 -4.54 -25.16
N PHE A 438 -9.28 -3.59 -25.45
CA PHE A 438 -10.32 -3.65 -26.47
C PHE A 438 -9.90 -2.79 -27.66
N ILE A 439 -9.63 -3.44 -28.81
CA ILE A 439 -9.04 -2.84 -30.01
C ILE A 439 -10.01 -3.00 -31.18
N THR A 440 -10.56 -1.90 -31.70
CA THR A 440 -11.66 -1.98 -32.68
C THR A 440 -11.33 -1.75 -34.17
N ASP A 441 -10.18 -1.14 -34.51
CA ASP A 441 -9.71 -0.98 -35.91
C ASP A 441 -8.51 -1.87 -36.29
N SER A 442 -8.49 -3.11 -35.81
CA SER A 442 -7.39 -4.04 -36.09
C SER A 442 -7.50 -4.78 -37.44
N PRO A 443 -6.40 -5.39 -37.95
CA PRO A 443 -6.43 -6.25 -39.12
C PRO A 443 -7.34 -7.48 -38.98
N THR A 444 -7.49 -8.03 -37.78
CA THR A 444 -8.35 -9.21 -37.51
C THR A 444 -9.83 -8.80 -37.44
N ALA A 445 -10.16 -7.70 -36.78
CA ALA A 445 -11.49 -7.11 -36.72
C ALA A 445 -12.08 -6.81 -38.12
N ASN A 446 -11.22 -6.34 -39.03
CA ASN A 446 -11.64 -5.89 -40.35
C ASN A 446 -11.65 -6.97 -41.45
N ARG A 447 -11.35 -8.25 -41.15
CA ARG A 447 -11.35 -9.33 -42.16
C ARG A 447 -12.70 -9.48 -42.89
N ARG A 448 -13.83 -9.19 -42.25
CA ARG A 448 -15.18 -9.28 -42.85
C ARG A 448 -15.49 -8.15 -43.85
N LYS A 449 -14.87 -6.97 -43.75
CA LYS A 449 -15.09 -5.81 -44.65
C LYS A 449 -14.27 -5.84 -45.95
N ARG A 450 -13.37 -6.82 -46.14
CA ARG A 450 -12.56 -6.98 -47.37
C ARG A 450 -13.38 -7.26 -48.65
N ARG A 451 -14.69 -7.53 -48.55
CA ARG A 451 -15.53 -7.87 -49.70
C ARG A 451 -16.04 -6.67 -50.50
N ASP A 452 -15.96 -5.44 -49.98
CA ASP A 452 -16.62 -4.26 -50.57
C ASP A 452 -15.72 -3.24 -51.29
N GLY A 453 -14.46 -3.57 -51.58
CA GLY A 453 -13.67 -2.92 -52.64
C GLY A 453 -13.38 -1.40 -52.52
N ARG A 454 -13.74 -0.71 -51.43
CA ARG A 454 -13.43 0.72 -51.25
C ARG A 454 -12.12 0.92 -50.47
N PRO A 455 -11.14 1.68 -51.00
CA PRO A 455 -9.94 2.05 -50.23
C PRO A 455 -10.35 3.08 -49.17
N ARG A 456 -10.18 2.74 -47.89
CA ARG A 456 -10.32 3.70 -46.78
C ARG A 456 -9.00 4.46 -46.60
N ARG A 457 -9.12 5.76 -46.30
CA ARG A 457 -8.02 6.75 -46.17
C ARG A 457 -7.42 6.87 -44.77
N PHE A 458 -7.95 6.16 -43.78
CA PHE A 458 -7.41 6.15 -42.40
C PHE A 458 -6.35 5.06 -42.26
N SER A 459 -5.25 5.38 -41.58
CA SER A 459 -4.19 4.44 -41.23
C SER A 459 -4.81 3.31 -40.40
N ARG A 460 -4.34 2.08 -40.62
CA ARG A 460 -4.86 0.90 -39.92
C ARG A 460 -3.78 0.48 -38.94
N LEU A 461 -4.17 -0.01 -37.75
CA LEU A 461 -3.21 -0.68 -36.87
C LEU A 461 -2.44 -1.74 -37.67
N SER A 462 -1.12 -1.63 -37.67
CA SER A 462 -0.26 -2.66 -38.25
C SER A 462 -0.23 -3.88 -37.33
N ALA A 463 0.31 -5.00 -37.84
CA ALA A 463 0.55 -6.18 -37.01
C ALA A 463 1.49 -5.85 -35.83
N SER A 464 2.49 -4.98 -36.02
CA SER A 464 3.41 -4.54 -34.96
C SER A 464 2.76 -3.61 -33.92
N ASP A 465 1.73 -2.86 -34.30
CA ASP A 465 0.99 -2.01 -33.34
C ASP A 465 0.11 -2.85 -32.46
N THR A 466 -0.54 -3.85 -33.05
CA THR A 466 -1.35 -4.81 -32.30
C THR A 466 -0.48 -5.66 -31.37
N GLU A 467 0.73 -6.03 -31.80
CA GLU A 467 1.65 -6.84 -31.00
C GLU A 467 2.11 -6.13 -29.71
N LEU A 468 2.22 -4.80 -29.71
CA LEU A 468 2.49 -4.03 -28.50
C LEU A 468 1.43 -4.31 -27.43
N TYR A 469 0.14 -4.13 -27.76
CA TYR A 469 -0.96 -4.38 -26.84
C TYR A 469 -1.06 -5.86 -26.43
N ARG A 470 -0.82 -6.79 -27.36
CA ARG A 470 -0.76 -8.24 -27.03
C ARG A 470 0.34 -8.54 -26.02
N SER A 471 1.52 -7.95 -26.18
CA SER A 471 2.64 -8.17 -25.25
C SER A 471 2.36 -7.63 -23.84
N LEU A 472 1.66 -6.50 -23.74
CA LEU A 472 1.25 -5.90 -22.45
C LEU A 472 0.12 -6.70 -21.79
N ALA A 473 -0.87 -7.13 -22.57
CA ALA A 473 -1.92 -8.05 -22.10
C ALA A 473 -1.31 -9.35 -21.58
N GLN A 474 -0.35 -9.92 -22.32
CA GLN A 474 0.36 -11.11 -21.89
C GLN A 474 1.16 -10.86 -20.60
N ALA A 475 1.89 -9.74 -20.48
CA ALA A 475 2.65 -9.43 -19.26
C ALA A 475 1.76 -9.35 -18.02
N SER A 476 0.56 -8.77 -18.16
CA SER A 476 -0.41 -8.62 -17.07
C SER A 476 -1.31 -9.84 -16.83
N GLY A 477 -1.31 -10.81 -17.74
CA GLY A 477 -2.29 -11.90 -17.77
C GLY A 477 -3.71 -11.50 -18.17
N GLY A 478 -3.88 -10.27 -18.68
CA GLY A 478 -5.11 -9.84 -19.31
C GLY A 478 -5.25 -10.33 -20.75
N GLN A 479 -6.16 -9.69 -21.49
CA GLN A 479 -6.47 -10.09 -22.87
C GLN A 479 -6.28 -8.94 -23.86
N ALA A 480 -5.82 -9.24 -25.07
CA ALA A 480 -5.81 -8.30 -26.18
C ALA A 480 -6.90 -8.70 -27.18
N ILE A 481 -8.03 -8.03 -27.07
CA ILE A 481 -9.26 -8.38 -27.77
C ILE A 481 -9.39 -7.47 -28.97
N GLU A 482 -9.33 -8.10 -30.12
CA GLU A 482 -9.44 -7.45 -31.41
C GLU A 482 -10.78 -7.81 -32.03
N LEU A 483 -11.64 -6.82 -32.21
CA LEU A 483 -13.05 -7.04 -32.53
C LEU A 483 -13.62 -5.88 -33.36
N SER A 484 -14.76 -6.05 -34.00
CA SER A 484 -15.40 -4.91 -34.69
C SER A 484 -16.17 -4.01 -33.71
N LYS A 485 -16.35 -2.72 -34.02
CA LYS A 485 -17.13 -1.78 -33.16
C LYS A 485 -18.50 -2.33 -32.71
N THR A 486 -19.17 -3.11 -33.57
CA THR A 486 -20.46 -3.76 -33.26
C THR A 486 -20.39 -4.93 -32.28
N GLU A 487 -19.22 -5.57 -32.15
CA GLU A 487 -18.98 -6.68 -31.22
C GLU A 487 -18.50 -6.19 -29.84
N LEU A 488 -18.20 -4.90 -29.69
CA LEU A 488 -17.63 -4.30 -28.46
C LEU A 488 -18.55 -4.44 -27.24
N PRO A 489 -19.86 -4.13 -27.33
CA PRO A 489 -20.74 -4.30 -26.18
C PRO A 489 -20.72 -5.73 -25.62
N THR A 490 -20.71 -6.72 -26.50
CA THR A 490 -20.67 -8.15 -26.13
C THR A 490 -19.35 -8.51 -25.47
N ALA A 491 -18.21 -8.14 -26.07
CA ALA A 491 -16.90 -8.46 -25.50
C ALA A 491 -16.68 -7.80 -24.13
N ALA A 492 -17.09 -6.53 -24.01
CA ALA A 492 -16.92 -5.76 -22.79
C ALA A 492 -17.77 -6.34 -21.66
N SER A 493 -19.08 -6.57 -21.87
CA SER A 493 -19.98 -7.18 -20.86
C SER A 493 -19.43 -8.51 -20.32
N ILE A 494 -18.98 -9.42 -21.18
CA ILE A 494 -18.46 -10.74 -20.76
C ILE A 494 -17.30 -10.64 -19.76
N ILE A 495 -16.41 -9.66 -19.97
CA ILE A 495 -15.18 -9.55 -19.19
C ILE A 495 -15.40 -8.70 -17.96
N THR A 496 -16.17 -7.63 -18.07
CA THR A 496 -16.45 -6.76 -16.93
C THR A 496 -17.35 -7.45 -15.90
N GLU A 497 -18.30 -8.30 -16.33
CA GLU A 497 -19.12 -9.14 -15.43
C GLU A 497 -18.30 -10.23 -14.71
N SER A 498 -17.01 -10.39 -15.04
CA SER A 498 -16.11 -11.32 -14.36
C SER A 498 -15.25 -10.67 -13.28
N ALA A 499 -15.30 -9.34 -13.13
CA ALA A 499 -14.46 -8.56 -12.21
C ALA A 499 -14.90 -8.63 -10.72
N SER A 500 -15.23 -9.83 -10.24
CA SER A 500 -15.59 -10.06 -8.82
C SER A 500 -14.35 -10.04 -7.91
N SER A 501 -14.52 -9.61 -6.65
CA SER A 501 -13.47 -9.62 -5.62
C SER A 501 -12.93 -11.02 -5.32
N SER A 502 -13.77 -12.05 -5.46
CA SER A 502 -13.43 -13.47 -5.24
C SER A 502 -12.83 -14.15 -6.47
N LEU A 503 -12.53 -13.40 -7.54
CA LEU A 503 -11.98 -13.97 -8.77
C LEU A 503 -10.56 -14.50 -8.55
N VAL A 504 -10.36 -15.76 -8.87
CA VAL A 504 -9.07 -16.45 -8.81
C VAL A 504 -8.66 -16.97 -10.19
N THR A 505 -7.35 -17.07 -10.42
CA THR A 505 -6.79 -17.69 -11.62
C THR A 505 -6.37 -19.13 -11.32
N LEU A 506 -6.91 -20.08 -12.08
CA LEU A 506 -6.60 -21.52 -11.94
C LEU A 506 -5.47 -21.95 -12.88
N LEU A 507 -5.41 -21.31 -14.04
CA LEU A 507 -4.41 -21.55 -15.08
C LEU A 507 -4.31 -20.34 -15.99
N GLN A 508 -3.09 -20.01 -16.39
CA GLN A 508 -2.83 -19.08 -17.47
C GLN A 508 -1.66 -19.56 -18.32
N ALA A 509 -1.81 -19.43 -19.64
CA ALA A 509 -0.80 -19.81 -20.61
C ALA A 509 -0.86 -18.96 -21.87
N SER A 510 0.28 -18.79 -22.53
CA SER A 510 0.40 -18.17 -23.86
C SER A 510 1.35 -18.98 -24.73
N ARG A 511 1.08 -19.05 -26.04
CA ARG A 511 1.99 -19.66 -27.02
C ARG A 511 2.23 -18.68 -28.16
N SER A 512 3.49 -18.25 -28.30
CA SER A 512 3.97 -17.44 -29.42
C SER A 512 5.37 -17.91 -29.80
N PRO A 513 5.58 -18.55 -30.97
CA PRO A 513 4.57 -18.89 -31.98
C PRO A 513 3.55 -19.93 -31.48
N GLY A 514 2.41 -20.03 -32.18
CA GLY A 514 1.37 -21.00 -31.86
C GLY A 514 1.83 -22.44 -32.02
N ARG A 515 1.40 -23.32 -31.09
CA ARG A 515 1.62 -24.76 -31.19
C ARG A 515 0.47 -25.55 -30.57
N THR A 516 0.37 -26.83 -30.94
CA THR A 516 -0.49 -27.76 -30.23
C THR A 516 0.06 -28.02 -28.84
N ASP A 517 -0.77 -27.86 -27.81
CA ASP A 517 -0.38 -28.07 -26.42
C ASP A 517 -1.59 -28.52 -25.59
N THR A 518 -1.33 -29.17 -24.46
CA THR A 518 -2.38 -29.63 -23.54
C THR A 518 -2.14 -29.03 -22.16
N PHE A 519 -3.15 -28.38 -21.62
CA PHE A 519 -3.09 -27.75 -20.31
C PHE A 519 -4.02 -28.45 -19.34
N SER A 520 -3.62 -28.54 -18.07
CA SER A 520 -4.45 -29.09 -17.00
C SER A 520 -4.68 -28.06 -15.90
N PHE A 521 -5.85 -28.07 -15.28
CA PHE A 521 -6.19 -27.19 -14.16
C PHE A 521 -7.12 -27.92 -13.18
N LEU A 522 -6.99 -27.60 -11.89
CA LEU A 522 -7.80 -28.20 -10.83
C LEU A 522 -8.97 -27.26 -10.49
N VAL A 523 -10.18 -27.82 -10.45
CA VAL A 523 -11.36 -27.18 -9.87
C VAL A 523 -11.65 -27.87 -8.54
N ASP A 524 -11.35 -27.20 -7.43
CA ASP A 524 -11.60 -27.73 -6.09
C ASP A 524 -13.01 -27.40 -5.56
N GLU A 525 -13.32 -27.89 -4.36
CA GLU A 525 -14.65 -27.75 -3.75
C GLU A 525 -15.09 -26.30 -3.51
N THR A 526 -14.14 -25.37 -3.39
CA THR A 526 -14.42 -23.95 -3.13
C THR A 526 -14.63 -23.13 -4.40
N VAL A 527 -14.27 -23.69 -5.56
CA VAL A 527 -14.31 -22.97 -6.85
C VAL A 527 -15.69 -23.08 -7.49
N THR A 528 -16.25 -21.93 -7.83
CA THR A 528 -17.52 -21.80 -8.56
C THR A 528 -17.36 -20.94 -9.80
N ASN A 529 -18.39 -20.92 -10.67
CA ASN A 529 -18.47 -20.02 -11.83
C ASN A 529 -17.22 -20.06 -12.74
N VAL A 530 -16.78 -21.27 -13.10
CA VAL A 530 -15.56 -21.46 -13.88
C VAL A 530 -15.74 -20.96 -15.31
N ARG A 531 -14.83 -20.09 -15.74
CA ARG A 531 -14.79 -19.54 -17.10
C ARG A 531 -13.43 -19.77 -17.76
N VAL A 532 -13.47 -20.05 -19.06
CA VAL A 532 -12.27 -20.18 -19.90
C VAL A 532 -12.26 -19.07 -20.93
N TYR A 533 -11.22 -18.24 -20.87
CA TYR A 533 -10.94 -17.17 -21.81
C TYR A 533 -9.85 -17.60 -22.78
N ILE A 534 -10.17 -17.48 -24.06
CA ILE A 534 -9.26 -17.84 -25.15
C ILE A 534 -9.19 -16.65 -26.10
N THR A 535 -7.98 -16.12 -26.32
CA THR A 535 -7.75 -15.19 -27.43
C THR A 535 -6.83 -15.84 -28.47
N GLY A 536 -7.17 -15.67 -29.74
CA GLY A 536 -6.36 -16.17 -30.84
C GLY A 536 -7.14 -16.33 -32.13
N SER A 537 -6.42 -16.40 -33.24
CA SER A 537 -7.01 -16.61 -34.57
C SER A 537 -6.94 -18.08 -34.98
N SER A 538 -7.97 -18.59 -35.64
CA SER A 538 -7.94 -19.91 -36.30
C SER A 538 -7.53 -21.08 -35.38
N LEU A 539 -8.01 -21.08 -34.13
CA LEU A 539 -7.75 -22.13 -33.15
C LEU A 539 -8.94 -23.08 -32.96
N THR A 540 -8.63 -24.31 -32.59
CA THR A 540 -9.58 -25.31 -32.10
C THR A 540 -9.12 -25.86 -30.77
N PHE A 541 -10.05 -26.36 -29.98
CA PHE A 541 -9.75 -27.00 -28.70
C PHE A 541 -10.60 -28.24 -28.48
N ASN A 542 -10.12 -29.13 -27.62
CA ASN A 542 -10.88 -30.22 -27.03
C ASN A 542 -10.78 -30.12 -25.51
N LEU A 543 -11.91 -29.98 -24.84
CA LEU A 543 -12.02 -29.91 -23.38
C LEU A 543 -12.34 -31.30 -22.85
N THR A 544 -11.65 -31.74 -21.81
CA THR A 544 -11.88 -33.00 -21.11
C THR A 544 -12.22 -32.70 -19.65
N GLY A 545 -13.37 -33.19 -19.20
CA GLY A 545 -13.82 -33.04 -17.82
C GLY A 545 -13.20 -34.07 -16.86
N PRO A 546 -13.40 -33.93 -15.54
CA PRO A 546 -12.83 -34.82 -14.52
C PRO A 546 -13.29 -36.28 -14.65
N THR A 547 -14.49 -36.50 -15.20
CA THR A 547 -15.08 -37.83 -15.44
C THR A 547 -14.59 -38.49 -16.74
N GLY A 548 -13.77 -37.78 -17.54
CA GLY A 548 -13.22 -38.24 -18.81
C GLY A 548 -14.09 -37.97 -20.04
N GLU A 549 -15.25 -37.35 -19.88
CA GLU A 549 -16.04 -36.83 -21.00
C GLU A 549 -15.26 -35.76 -21.76
N THR A 550 -15.52 -35.61 -23.07
CA THR A 550 -14.82 -34.65 -23.92
C THR A 550 -15.79 -33.83 -24.77
N GLN A 551 -15.51 -32.54 -24.94
CA GLN A 551 -16.31 -31.63 -25.76
C GLN A 551 -15.42 -30.80 -26.70
N GLN A 552 -15.78 -30.77 -27.99
CA GLN A 552 -14.99 -30.08 -29.01
C GLN A 552 -15.38 -28.60 -29.16
N SER A 553 -14.45 -27.79 -29.67
CA SER A 553 -14.67 -26.36 -29.90
C SER A 553 -15.80 -25.98 -30.86
N SER A 554 -16.35 -26.93 -31.63
CA SER A 554 -17.54 -26.72 -32.47
C SER A 554 -18.86 -26.78 -31.71
N GLU A 555 -18.86 -27.32 -30.49
CA GLU A 555 -20.04 -27.53 -29.65
C GLU A 555 -20.16 -26.40 -28.63
N THR A 556 -21.05 -25.44 -28.88
CA THR A 556 -21.16 -24.21 -28.07
C THR A 556 -21.84 -24.40 -26.72
N ALA A 557 -22.52 -25.53 -26.52
CA ALA A 557 -23.13 -25.98 -25.27
C ALA A 557 -23.17 -27.52 -25.28
N GLY A 558 -23.08 -28.14 -24.11
CA GLY A 558 -22.97 -29.59 -23.97
C GLY A 558 -22.76 -30.03 -22.52
N PRO A 559 -22.26 -31.25 -22.27
CA PRO A 559 -22.06 -31.75 -20.91
C PRO A 559 -21.01 -30.95 -20.12
N LEU A 560 -19.96 -30.44 -20.78
CA LEU A 560 -18.86 -29.73 -20.11
C LEU A 560 -18.98 -28.20 -20.20
N ILE A 561 -19.60 -27.68 -21.26
CA ILE A 561 -19.74 -26.24 -21.51
C ILE A 561 -21.22 -25.89 -21.43
N ASP A 562 -21.59 -24.98 -20.54
CA ASP A 562 -22.94 -24.43 -20.44
C ASP A 562 -23.23 -23.50 -21.61
N SER A 563 -22.35 -22.53 -21.85
CA SER A 563 -22.48 -21.57 -22.94
C SER A 563 -21.13 -21.09 -23.46
N THR A 564 -21.09 -20.79 -24.76
CA THR A 564 -19.95 -20.20 -25.45
C THR A 564 -20.35 -18.86 -26.04
N GLN A 565 -19.59 -17.82 -25.72
CA GLN A 565 -19.71 -16.51 -26.32
C GLN A 565 -18.43 -16.16 -27.09
N SER A 566 -18.54 -15.37 -28.15
CA SER A 566 -17.38 -15.01 -28.97
C SER A 566 -17.53 -13.61 -29.55
N ALA A 567 -16.44 -12.85 -29.54
CA ALA A 567 -16.35 -11.52 -30.11
C ALA A 567 -14.96 -11.32 -30.73
N GLY A 568 -14.89 -11.09 -32.04
CA GLY A 568 -13.61 -10.94 -32.73
C GLY A 568 -12.69 -12.17 -32.58
N ASN A 569 -11.50 -11.97 -32.01
CA ASN A 569 -10.52 -13.01 -31.70
C ASN A 569 -10.72 -13.66 -30.31
N PHE A 570 -11.73 -13.25 -29.53
CA PHE A 570 -11.98 -13.70 -28.17
C PHE A 570 -13.12 -14.71 -28.10
N ARG A 571 -12.93 -15.75 -27.27
CA ARG A 571 -13.96 -16.73 -26.90
C ARG A 571 -14.00 -16.86 -25.38
N SER A 572 -15.21 -16.88 -24.84
CA SER A 572 -15.49 -17.14 -23.43
C SER A 572 -16.34 -18.40 -23.33
N LEU A 573 -15.90 -19.37 -22.52
CA LEU A 573 -16.62 -20.61 -22.24
C LEU A 573 -17.05 -20.57 -20.77
N GLN A 574 -18.35 -20.65 -20.52
CA GLN A 574 -18.89 -20.93 -19.19
C GLN A 574 -18.92 -22.45 -19.01
N LEU A 575 -18.25 -22.98 -17.99
CA LEU A 575 -18.20 -24.42 -17.76
C LEU A 575 -19.32 -24.90 -16.84
N ASN A 576 -19.83 -26.09 -17.10
CA ASN A 576 -20.58 -26.85 -16.11
C ASN A 576 -19.58 -27.30 -15.04
N THR A 577 -19.65 -26.66 -13.87
CA THR A 577 -18.61 -26.82 -12.85
C THR A 577 -18.67 -28.21 -12.24
N GLU A 578 -17.66 -29.02 -12.55
CA GLU A 578 -17.40 -30.32 -11.93
C GLU A 578 -16.07 -30.27 -11.19
N GLN A 579 -16.04 -30.83 -9.99
CA GLN A 579 -14.83 -30.89 -9.17
C GLN A 579 -13.84 -31.90 -9.76
N GLY A 580 -12.55 -31.57 -9.71
CA GLY A 580 -11.46 -32.44 -10.12
C GLY A 580 -10.57 -31.83 -11.21
N LEU A 581 -9.80 -32.70 -11.85
CA LEU A 581 -8.79 -32.30 -12.82
C LEU A 581 -9.41 -32.17 -14.22
N TRP A 582 -9.32 -30.97 -14.78
CA TRP A 582 -9.73 -30.67 -16.15
C TRP A 582 -8.53 -30.62 -17.08
N GLN A 583 -8.75 -30.91 -18.36
CA GLN A 583 -7.74 -30.74 -19.40
C GLN A 583 -8.29 -30.02 -20.62
N ILE A 584 -7.53 -29.11 -21.20
CA ILE A 584 -7.85 -28.47 -22.47
C ILE A 584 -6.69 -28.64 -23.45
N ARG A 585 -6.96 -29.33 -24.56
CA ARG A 585 -6.00 -29.50 -25.65
C ARG A 585 -6.24 -28.44 -26.70
N MET A 586 -5.30 -27.50 -26.82
CA MET A 586 -5.32 -26.40 -27.77
C MET A 586 -4.59 -26.80 -29.05
N VAL A 587 -5.16 -26.46 -30.21
CA VAL A 587 -4.58 -26.73 -31.53
C VAL A 587 -4.61 -25.45 -32.35
N SER A 588 -3.44 -24.84 -32.52
CA SER A 588 -3.24 -23.65 -33.34
C SER A 588 -1.80 -23.59 -33.85
N ASN A 589 -1.61 -23.05 -35.05
CA ASN A 589 -0.29 -22.63 -35.58
C ASN A 589 -0.07 -21.12 -35.42
N GLU A 590 -1.11 -20.38 -35.05
CA GLU A 590 -1.09 -18.95 -34.76
C GLU A 590 -1.01 -18.73 -33.25
N PRO A 591 -0.44 -17.61 -32.78
CA PRO A 591 -0.38 -17.30 -31.36
C PRO A 591 -1.76 -17.32 -30.68
N TYR A 592 -1.79 -17.79 -29.42
CA TYR A 592 -2.99 -17.79 -28.60
C TYR A 592 -2.67 -17.62 -27.11
N THR A 593 -3.65 -17.08 -26.37
CA THR A 593 -3.68 -17.08 -24.90
C THR A 593 -4.82 -17.95 -24.41
N LEU A 594 -4.61 -18.56 -23.25
CA LEU A 594 -5.58 -19.33 -22.49
C LEU A 594 -5.54 -18.85 -21.05
N ARG A 595 -6.69 -18.47 -20.50
CA ARG A 595 -6.83 -18.12 -19.08
C ARG A 595 -8.08 -18.81 -18.52
N VAL A 596 -7.91 -19.51 -17.42
CA VAL A 596 -9.00 -20.19 -16.71
C VAL A 596 -9.15 -19.52 -15.35
N ILE A 597 -10.35 -19.04 -15.08
CA ILE A 597 -10.70 -18.31 -13.86
C ILE A 597 -11.93 -18.93 -13.20
N GLY A 598 -12.11 -18.65 -11.92
CA GLY A 598 -13.31 -19.01 -11.16
C GLY A 598 -13.48 -18.07 -9.97
N GLN A 599 -14.53 -18.28 -9.18
CA GLN A 599 -14.79 -17.58 -7.93
C GLN A 599 -14.48 -18.51 -6.75
N SER A 600 -13.67 -18.04 -5.81
CA SER A 600 -13.27 -18.79 -4.63
C SER A 600 -12.96 -17.84 -3.47
N PRO A 601 -13.35 -18.17 -2.22
CA PRO A 601 -12.89 -17.43 -1.05
C PRO A 601 -11.38 -17.61 -0.84
N ILE A 602 -10.83 -18.80 -1.16
CA ILE A 602 -9.40 -19.08 -1.03
C ILE A 602 -8.63 -18.51 -2.22
N ASP A 603 -7.68 -17.63 -1.93
CA ASP A 603 -6.68 -17.10 -2.88
C ASP A 603 -5.36 -16.82 -2.15
N PHE A 604 -4.37 -16.23 -2.82
CA PHE A 604 -3.09 -15.89 -2.20
C PHE A 604 -2.57 -14.51 -2.60
N LEU A 605 -1.66 -14.00 -1.77
CA LEU A 605 -0.81 -12.83 -1.99
C LEU A 605 0.64 -13.29 -1.99
N PHE A 606 1.51 -12.57 -2.69
CA PHE A 606 2.94 -12.81 -2.61
C PHE A 606 3.78 -11.61 -3.00
N ASP A 607 4.99 -11.55 -2.45
CA ASP A 607 6.05 -10.62 -2.81
C ASP A 607 7.36 -11.38 -2.93
N PHE A 608 8.21 -11.01 -3.90
CA PHE A 608 9.61 -11.43 -3.86
C PHE A 608 10.30 -10.65 -2.76
N VAL A 609 11.14 -11.32 -1.96
CA VAL A 609 11.78 -10.69 -0.81
C VAL A 609 13.27 -11.01 -0.79
N GLU A 610 14.07 -10.04 -0.37
CA GLU A 610 15.42 -10.31 0.13
C GLU A 610 15.32 -10.68 1.61
N VAL A 611 15.83 -11.87 1.94
CA VAL A 611 15.95 -12.31 3.34
C VAL A 611 17.22 -11.68 3.88
N SER A 612 17.07 -10.65 4.70
CA SER A 612 18.22 -10.11 5.43
C SER A 612 18.66 -11.11 6.48
N GLN A 613 19.86 -11.71 6.29
CA GLN A 613 20.50 -12.62 7.26
C GLN A 613 21.73 -11.99 7.92
N GLY A 614 21.74 -10.65 8.01
CA GLY A 614 22.82 -9.87 8.61
C GLY A 614 22.55 -9.49 10.06
N VAL A 615 23.04 -8.31 10.45
CA VAL A 615 22.78 -7.66 11.74
C VAL A 615 21.28 -7.54 12.04
N PHE A 616 20.48 -7.29 11.01
CA PHE A 616 19.03 -7.18 11.06
C PHE A 616 18.43 -8.42 10.37
N THR A 617 17.54 -9.14 11.05
CA THR A 617 16.78 -10.25 10.45
C THR A 617 15.42 -9.75 9.96
N GLY A 618 15.05 -10.00 8.71
CA GLY A 618 13.79 -9.47 8.16
C GLY A 618 13.59 -9.77 6.69
N PHE A 619 12.45 -9.36 6.15
CA PHE A 619 12.12 -9.47 4.73
C PHE A 619 11.99 -8.07 4.12
N ASP A 620 12.84 -7.72 3.15
CA ASP A 620 12.64 -6.52 2.32
C ASP A 620 11.95 -6.93 1.01
N PRO A 621 10.71 -6.50 0.75
CA PRO A 621 10.08 -6.72 -0.54
C PRO A 621 10.90 -6.10 -1.67
N LEU A 622 11.12 -6.85 -2.73
CA LEU A 622 11.77 -6.34 -3.92
C LEU A 622 10.86 -5.32 -4.62
N GLU A 623 11.39 -4.12 -4.83
CA GLU A 623 10.76 -3.10 -5.69
C GLU A 623 11.21 -3.20 -7.15
N THR A 624 11.94 -4.27 -7.46
CA THR A 624 12.61 -4.55 -8.73
C THR A 624 12.28 -5.97 -9.18
N ARG A 625 12.72 -6.34 -10.39
CA ARG A 625 12.72 -7.74 -10.81
C ARG A 625 13.65 -8.58 -9.92
N PRO A 626 13.29 -9.85 -9.61
CA PRO A 626 14.20 -10.78 -8.96
C PRO A 626 15.37 -11.14 -9.87
N ARG A 627 16.48 -11.56 -9.27
CA ARG A 627 17.70 -11.83 -10.04
C ARG A 627 17.66 -13.18 -10.76
N ALA A 628 18.01 -13.20 -12.04
CA ALA A 628 17.98 -14.40 -12.88
C ALA A 628 19.03 -15.44 -12.46
N GLY A 629 18.69 -16.73 -12.51
CA GLY A 629 19.66 -17.83 -12.42
C GLY A 629 20.32 -18.01 -11.05
N VAL A 630 19.79 -17.36 -10.01
CA VAL A 630 20.28 -17.45 -8.63
C VAL A 630 19.14 -17.83 -7.70
N ASN A 631 19.48 -18.22 -6.48
CA ASN A 631 18.50 -18.47 -5.43
C ASN A 631 17.65 -17.22 -5.16
N GLY A 632 16.37 -17.44 -4.89
CA GLY A 632 15.43 -16.37 -4.58
C GLY A 632 14.48 -16.76 -3.47
N SER A 633 13.79 -15.77 -2.93
CA SER A 633 12.79 -15.98 -1.88
C SER A 633 11.49 -15.25 -2.20
N LEU A 634 10.37 -15.86 -1.82
CA LEU A 634 9.05 -15.27 -1.90
C LEU A 634 8.38 -15.38 -0.53
N LEU A 635 7.68 -14.33 -0.12
CA LEU A 635 6.75 -14.40 0.98
C LEU A 635 5.35 -14.65 0.40
N VAL A 636 4.71 -15.75 0.77
CA VAL A 636 3.36 -16.13 0.30
C VAL A 636 2.38 -16.10 1.46
N THR A 637 1.21 -15.51 1.27
CA THR A 637 0.14 -15.48 2.27
C THR A 637 -1.14 -16.01 1.66
N VAL A 638 -1.77 -17.00 2.31
CA VAL A 638 -3.08 -17.48 1.89
C VAL A 638 -4.17 -16.57 2.47
N THR A 639 -5.21 -16.31 1.69
CA THR A 639 -6.33 -15.45 2.05
C THR A 639 -7.64 -16.21 1.98
N GLY A 640 -8.62 -15.80 2.79
CA GLY A 640 -9.95 -16.40 2.83
C GLY A 640 -10.06 -17.71 3.61
N SER A 641 -8.97 -18.15 4.26
CA SER A 641 -8.99 -19.21 5.25
C SER A 641 -7.83 -19.03 6.24
N SER A 642 -8.14 -19.10 7.53
CA SER A 642 -7.15 -19.02 8.62
C SER A 642 -6.51 -20.37 8.97
N SER A 643 -7.02 -21.47 8.41
CA SER A 643 -6.49 -22.84 8.63
C SER A 643 -5.79 -23.41 7.40
N ALA A 644 -5.84 -22.72 6.26
CA ALA A 644 -5.20 -23.17 5.04
C ALA A 644 -3.67 -23.28 5.21
N ARG A 645 -3.12 -24.37 4.68
CA ARG A 645 -1.68 -24.67 4.68
C ARG A 645 -1.17 -24.73 3.26
N VAL A 646 -0.05 -24.07 2.99
CA VAL A 646 0.63 -24.19 1.71
C VAL A 646 1.50 -25.45 1.71
N THR A 647 1.32 -26.30 0.70
CA THR A 647 2.07 -27.55 0.54
C THR A 647 3.10 -27.48 -0.57
N GLU A 648 2.85 -26.68 -1.61
CA GLU A 648 3.74 -26.53 -2.76
C GLU A 648 3.64 -25.11 -3.31
N VAL A 649 4.79 -24.50 -3.62
CA VAL A 649 4.87 -23.29 -4.42
C VAL A 649 5.85 -23.53 -5.55
N THR A 650 5.46 -23.19 -6.78
CA THR A 650 6.24 -23.45 -7.98
C THR A 650 6.34 -22.20 -8.84
N LEU A 651 7.52 -21.90 -9.36
CA LEU A 651 7.70 -20.94 -10.45
C LEU A 651 7.53 -21.69 -11.77
N VAL A 652 6.51 -21.36 -12.53
CA VAL A 652 6.14 -22.07 -13.77
C VAL A 652 6.53 -21.21 -14.97
N GLU A 653 7.40 -21.73 -15.84
CA GLU A 653 7.82 -21.00 -17.04
C GLU A 653 6.66 -20.90 -18.04
N SER A 654 6.37 -19.68 -18.49
CA SER A 654 5.20 -19.37 -19.32
C SER A 654 5.23 -20.07 -20.68
N SER A 655 6.43 -20.36 -21.19
CA SER A 655 6.68 -21.13 -22.41
C SER A 655 6.34 -22.62 -22.27
N GLY A 656 6.18 -23.11 -21.03
CA GLY A 656 5.98 -24.52 -20.70
C GLY A 656 7.26 -25.38 -20.81
N SER A 657 8.45 -24.77 -20.78
CA SER A 657 9.74 -25.48 -20.81
C SER A 657 10.08 -26.16 -19.49
N GLY A 658 9.61 -25.64 -18.36
CA GLY A 658 10.00 -26.13 -17.05
C GLY A 658 9.21 -25.50 -15.90
N GLU A 659 9.42 -26.07 -14.72
CA GLU A 659 8.84 -25.65 -13.45
C GLU A 659 9.91 -25.77 -12.36
N ILE A 660 10.03 -24.77 -11.50
CA ILE A 660 11.01 -24.73 -10.41
C ILE A 660 10.26 -24.77 -9.08
N PRO A 661 10.31 -25.89 -8.33
CA PRO A 661 9.66 -25.98 -7.03
C PRO A 661 10.42 -25.18 -5.97
N GLY A 662 9.68 -24.59 -5.03
CA GLY A 662 10.21 -23.92 -3.85
C GLY A 662 10.05 -24.76 -2.59
N VAL A 663 10.97 -24.57 -1.65
CA VAL A 663 10.89 -25.11 -0.29
C VAL A 663 10.03 -24.17 0.56
N VAL A 664 8.89 -24.68 1.03
CA VAL A 664 7.92 -23.92 1.82
C VAL A 664 8.20 -24.05 3.31
N THR A 665 8.39 -22.93 3.99
CA THR A 665 8.60 -22.85 5.44
C THR A 665 7.51 -21.98 6.08
N PRO A 666 6.63 -22.52 6.93
CA PRO A 666 5.60 -21.74 7.58
C PRO A 666 6.21 -20.64 8.47
N GLN A 667 5.59 -19.48 8.45
CA GLN A 667 5.87 -18.34 9.31
C GLN A 667 4.62 -18.07 10.17
N GLU A 668 4.72 -17.17 11.16
CA GLU A 668 3.53 -16.76 11.92
C GLU A 668 2.56 -15.92 11.06
N GLY A 669 1.32 -15.80 11.55
CA GLY A 669 0.26 -15.04 10.89
C GLY A 669 -0.28 -15.69 9.60
N GLY A 670 0.00 -16.96 9.31
CA GLY A 670 -0.46 -17.59 8.05
C GLY A 670 0.38 -17.19 6.83
N ASN A 671 1.59 -16.68 7.06
CA ASN A 671 2.57 -16.39 6.03
C ASN A 671 3.49 -17.60 5.80
N PHE A 672 4.08 -17.72 4.62
CA PHE A 672 4.98 -18.81 4.24
C PHE A 672 6.18 -18.25 3.50
N LEU A 673 7.39 -18.52 3.99
CA LEU A 673 8.62 -18.23 3.28
C LEU A 673 8.89 -19.36 2.29
N VAL A 674 9.03 -19.01 1.02
CA VAL A 674 9.33 -19.94 -0.06
C VAL A 674 10.71 -19.65 -0.58
N GLN A 675 11.60 -20.63 -0.52
CA GLN A 675 12.95 -20.53 -1.08
C GLN A 675 13.05 -21.35 -2.35
N VAL A 676 13.48 -20.72 -3.44
CA VAL A 676 13.72 -21.39 -4.71
C VAL A 676 15.23 -21.45 -4.98
N GLU A 677 15.69 -22.58 -5.50
CA GLU A 677 17.12 -22.78 -5.80
C GLU A 677 17.57 -21.88 -6.96
N GLU A 678 16.66 -21.57 -7.88
CA GLU A 678 16.93 -20.76 -9.06
C GLU A 678 15.68 -19.96 -9.47
N ILE A 679 15.83 -18.67 -9.72
CA ILE A 679 14.79 -17.84 -10.36
C ILE A 679 14.89 -18.05 -11.89
N PRO A 680 13.78 -18.40 -12.58
CA PRO A 680 13.81 -18.64 -14.02
C PRO A 680 14.33 -17.44 -14.80
N SER A 681 15.15 -17.69 -15.81
CA SER A 681 15.61 -16.66 -16.76
C SER A 681 14.54 -16.31 -17.81
N GLU A 682 13.56 -17.21 -18.01
CA GLU A 682 12.41 -16.97 -18.88
C GLU A 682 11.28 -16.26 -18.13
N VAL A 683 10.21 -15.87 -18.85
CA VAL A 683 8.99 -15.31 -18.23
C VAL A 683 8.27 -16.40 -17.43
N PHE A 684 7.84 -16.13 -16.20
CA PHE A 684 7.23 -17.13 -15.33
C PHE A 684 6.06 -16.60 -14.50
N VAL A 685 5.28 -17.52 -13.93
CA VAL A 685 4.17 -17.25 -13.00
C VAL A 685 4.39 -18.01 -11.69
N VAL A 686 3.71 -17.59 -10.63
CA VAL A 686 3.72 -18.29 -9.34
C VAL A 686 2.48 -19.18 -9.25
N ARG A 687 2.67 -20.48 -8.97
CA ARG A 687 1.59 -21.42 -8.70
C ARG A 687 1.67 -21.89 -7.26
N VAL A 688 0.56 -21.84 -6.54
CA VAL A 688 0.44 -22.25 -5.14
C VAL A 688 -0.55 -23.41 -5.04
N LYS A 689 -0.17 -24.46 -4.32
CA LYS A 689 -1.07 -25.54 -3.89
C LYS A 689 -1.07 -25.65 -2.39
N GLY A 690 -2.20 -26.08 -1.85
CA GLY A 690 -2.37 -26.21 -0.43
C GLY A 690 -3.55 -27.09 -0.04
N GLU A 691 -3.75 -27.14 1.27
CA GLU A 691 -4.75 -27.93 1.96
C GLU A 691 -5.51 -27.04 2.93
N ASP A 692 -6.82 -27.24 3.08
CA ASP A 692 -7.63 -26.55 4.08
C ASP A 692 -8.61 -27.50 4.78
N ASP A 693 -8.69 -27.35 6.10
CA ASP A 693 -9.50 -28.17 7.01
C ASP A 693 -10.78 -27.44 7.47
N SER A 694 -11.02 -26.20 7.03
CA SER A 694 -12.11 -25.33 7.53
C SER A 694 -13.52 -25.72 7.07
N PHE A 695 -13.68 -26.53 6.03
CA PHE A 695 -15.00 -26.75 5.39
C PHE A 695 -15.75 -27.94 6.03
N PRO A 696 -16.87 -27.69 6.75
CA PRO A 696 -17.54 -28.70 7.58
C PRO A 696 -18.36 -29.74 6.80
N SER A 697 -18.41 -29.67 5.46
CA SER A 697 -19.22 -30.56 4.61
C SER A 697 -18.47 -31.79 4.07
N SER A 698 -17.15 -31.86 4.17
CA SER A 698 -16.37 -33.00 3.69
C SER A 698 -15.61 -33.67 4.83
N THR A 699 -15.65 -34.99 4.87
CA THR A 699 -14.85 -35.82 5.80
C THR A 699 -13.36 -35.86 5.42
N SER A 700 -12.89 -34.91 4.60
CA SER A 700 -11.59 -34.90 3.92
C SER A 700 -11.09 -33.47 3.74
N THR A 701 -9.80 -33.25 4.00
CA THR A 701 -9.06 -32.01 3.72
C THR A 701 -9.26 -31.57 2.26
N VAL A 702 -9.66 -30.31 2.06
CA VAL A 702 -9.83 -29.72 0.72
C VAL A 702 -8.46 -29.37 0.16
N THR A 703 -8.14 -29.85 -1.03
CA THR A 703 -6.90 -29.45 -1.74
C THR A 703 -7.22 -28.34 -2.74
N PHE A 704 -6.38 -27.31 -2.82
CA PHE A 704 -6.58 -26.20 -3.75
C PHE A 704 -5.33 -25.93 -4.60
N GLN A 705 -5.55 -25.31 -5.76
CA GLN A 705 -4.48 -24.78 -6.63
C GLN A 705 -4.87 -23.39 -7.15
N ARG A 706 -3.97 -22.43 -7.01
CA ARG A 706 -4.13 -21.07 -7.54
C ARG A 706 -2.87 -20.66 -8.30
N GLN A 707 -2.99 -19.76 -9.25
CA GLN A 707 -1.88 -19.22 -10.03
C GLN A 707 -1.93 -17.69 -10.07
N SER A 708 -0.78 -17.04 -10.08
CA SER A 708 -0.72 -15.60 -10.31
C SER A 708 -1.16 -15.27 -11.75
N PRO A 709 -1.93 -14.19 -11.96
CA PRO A 709 -2.27 -13.75 -13.31
C PRO A 709 -1.06 -13.08 -13.99
N THR A 710 -0.24 -12.34 -13.24
CA THR A 710 0.88 -11.59 -13.80
C THR A 710 2.05 -12.50 -14.18
N ASN A 711 2.66 -12.20 -15.33
CA ASN A 711 3.86 -12.84 -15.84
C ASN A 711 5.09 -12.01 -15.42
N PHE A 712 5.96 -12.62 -14.63
CA PHE A 712 7.17 -11.98 -14.09
C PHE A 712 8.38 -12.26 -14.97
N ARG A 713 9.36 -11.36 -14.87
CA ARG A 713 10.67 -11.48 -15.50
C ARG A 713 11.73 -11.34 -14.43
N SER A 714 12.84 -12.03 -14.62
CA SER A 714 14.06 -11.81 -13.87
C SER A 714 14.99 -10.83 -14.58
N SER A 715 15.94 -10.23 -13.86
CA SER A 715 17.01 -9.40 -14.45
C SER A 715 18.35 -9.65 -13.78
N ASN A 716 19.46 -9.52 -14.51
CA ASN A 716 20.81 -9.51 -13.92
C ASN A 716 21.28 -8.10 -13.53
N VAL A 717 20.53 -7.07 -13.94
CA VAL A 717 20.74 -5.68 -13.54
C VAL A 717 20.11 -5.47 -12.17
N THR A 718 20.83 -4.85 -11.26
CA THR A 718 20.31 -4.43 -9.96
C THR A 718 20.20 -2.91 -9.95
N ILE A 719 19.07 -2.38 -9.49
CA ILE A 719 18.85 -0.95 -9.32
C ILE A 719 18.35 -0.69 -7.91
N THR A 720 18.93 0.31 -7.24
CA THR A 720 18.48 0.74 -5.91
C THR A 720 18.27 2.24 -5.93
N ALA A 721 17.27 2.70 -5.19
CA ALA A 721 16.98 4.11 -4.96
C ALA A 721 16.38 4.25 -3.57
N ASP A 722 16.58 5.41 -2.97
CA ASP A 722 16.04 5.75 -1.65
C ASP A 722 15.66 7.22 -1.60
N SER A 723 14.56 7.54 -0.92
CA SER A 723 14.07 8.91 -0.75
C SER A 723 13.11 9.00 0.44
N ASN A 724 12.97 10.19 1.05
CA ASN A 724 11.99 10.43 2.11
C ASN A 724 10.51 10.37 1.63
N GLY A 725 10.27 10.26 0.31
CA GLY A 725 8.96 10.16 -0.33
C GLY A 725 7.97 11.30 -0.05
N ILE A 726 8.45 12.47 0.41
CA ILE A 726 7.64 13.68 0.64
C ILE A 726 8.24 14.83 -0.18
N LEU A 727 7.45 15.37 -1.10
CA LEU A 727 7.85 16.44 -2.01
C LEU A 727 7.11 17.73 -1.67
N ASP A 728 7.87 18.80 -1.42
CA ASP A 728 7.34 20.15 -1.29
C ASP A 728 7.14 20.78 -2.69
N PRO A 729 5.96 21.34 -3.00
CA PRO A 729 5.73 21.99 -4.28
C PRO A 729 6.75 23.10 -4.59
N ALA A 730 7.07 23.26 -5.87
CA ALA A 730 8.03 24.23 -6.39
C ALA A 730 9.47 24.11 -5.83
N THR A 731 9.78 23.01 -5.13
CA THR A 731 11.15 22.66 -4.74
C THR A 731 11.72 21.58 -5.66
N GLU A 732 13.05 21.54 -5.79
CA GLU A 732 13.73 20.45 -6.47
C GLU A 732 13.83 19.24 -5.54
N PHE A 733 13.21 18.13 -5.94
CA PHE A 733 13.23 16.87 -5.23
C PHE A 733 14.20 15.90 -5.91
N ALA A 734 15.28 15.55 -5.22
CA ALA A 734 16.33 14.69 -5.75
C ALA A 734 16.17 13.24 -5.24
N VAL A 735 16.17 12.30 -6.17
CA VAL A 735 16.13 10.86 -5.92
C VAL A 735 17.45 10.25 -6.40
N PRO A 736 18.42 10.00 -5.51
CA PRO A 736 19.62 9.28 -5.87
C PRO A 736 19.28 7.81 -6.15
N PHE A 737 19.96 7.24 -7.15
CA PHE A 737 19.85 5.82 -7.48
C PHE A 737 21.21 5.25 -7.88
N SER A 738 21.38 3.94 -7.74
CA SER A 738 22.55 3.21 -8.23
C SER A 738 22.13 2.05 -9.12
N VAL A 739 22.95 1.76 -10.11
CA VAL A 739 22.79 0.63 -11.03
C VAL A 739 24.03 -0.24 -10.91
N SER A 740 23.86 -1.55 -10.77
CA SER A 740 24.96 -2.51 -10.73
C SER A 740 24.65 -3.78 -11.54
N ILE A 741 25.71 -4.47 -11.97
CA ILE A 741 25.63 -5.73 -12.70
C ILE A 741 26.77 -6.66 -12.30
N ASN A 742 26.47 -7.96 -12.19
CA ASN A 742 27.49 -8.99 -12.02
C ASN A 742 27.99 -9.48 -13.38
N GLY A 743 28.98 -8.79 -13.93
CA GLY A 743 29.59 -9.16 -15.22
C GLY A 743 30.37 -8.03 -15.86
N THR A 744 30.57 -8.12 -17.18
CA THR A 744 31.10 -6.99 -17.95
C THR A 744 30.10 -5.85 -17.95
N GLY A 745 30.51 -4.71 -17.38
CA GLY A 745 29.76 -3.47 -17.46
C GLY A 745 29.70 -2.92 -18.89
N GLY A 746 29.21 -1.70 -19.00
CA GLY A 746 29.03 -1.04 -20.28
C GLY A 746 28.22 0.23 -20.10
N ASN A 747 27.71 0.76 -21.22
CA ASN A 747 26.87 1.93 -21.19
C ASN A 747 25.40 1.53 -21.08
N PHE A 748 24.80 1.77 -19.92
CA PHE A 748 23.40 1.51 -19.64
C PHE A 748 22.56 2.69 -20.09
N THR A 749 21.40 2.42 -20.67
CA THR A 749 20.41 3.45 -20.99
C THR A 749 19.51 3.63 -19.79
N ILE A 750 19.33 4.88 -19.35
CA ILE A 750 18.49 5.21 -18.21
C ILE A 750 17.26 5.97 -18.70
N ARG A 751 16.09 5.58 -18.17
CA ARG A 751 14.82 6.27 -18.41
C ARG A 751 14.18 6.55 -17.07
N ALA A 752 13.71 7.78 -16.85
CA ALA A 752 12.88 8.10 -15.70
C ALA A 752 11.56 8.73 -16.19
N THR A 753 10.45 8.23 -15.68
CA THR A 753 9.10 8.74 -16.01
C THR A 753 8.28 8.91 -14.75
N ASN A 754 7.30 9.81 -14.76
CA ASN A 754 6.42 10.00 -13.61
C ASN A 754 4.94 10.13 -14.03
N SER A 755 4.05 9.63 -13.16
CA SER A 755 2.61 9.54 -13.42
C SER A 755 1.90 10.89 -13.60
N ARG A 756 2.52 12.00 -13.16
CA ARG A 756 1.96 13.36 -13.27
C ARG A 756 2.53 14.17 -14.43
N SER A 757 3.42 13.57 -15.22
CA SER A 757 4.16 14.25 -16.30
C SER A 757 4.87 15.53 -15.83
N TYR A 758 5.24 15.60 -14.55
CA TYR A 758 6.06 16.67 -14.01
C TYR A 758 7.43 16.68 -14.68
N THR A 759 7.99 17.87 -14.85
CA THR A 759 9.33 18.03 -15.43
C THR A 759 10.34 17.35 -14.52
N SER A 760 11.13 16.45 -15.11
CA SER A 760 12.22 15.75 -14.43
C SER A 760 13.51 15.78 -15.25
N THR A 761 14.65 15.86 -14.57
CA THR A 761 15.99 15.74 -15.15
C THR A 761 16.67 14.47 -14.62
N PHE A 762 17.42 13.78 -15.48
CA PHE A 762 18.11 12.54 -15.13
C PHE A 762 19.24 12.27 -16.14
N PRO A 763 20.29 11.51 -15.76
CA PRO A 763 21.28 11.05 -16.72
C PRO A 763 20.62 10.08 -17.69
N THR A 764 20.74 10.28 -19.01
CA THR A 764 20.19 9.36 -20.02
C THR A 764 21.02 8.09 -20.20
N SER A 765 22.26 8.09 -19.69
CA SER A 765 23.15 6.94 -19.75
C SER A 765 24.11 6.91 -18.56
N LEU A 766 24.46 5.71 -18.10
CA LEU A 766 25.47 5.46 -17.07
C LEU A 766 26.51 4.46 -17.56
N SER A 767 27.78 4.82 -17.47
CA SER A 767 28.89 3.93 -17.82
C SER A 767 29.39 3.20 -16.57
N LEU A 768 29.21 1.87 -16.55
CA LEU A 768 29.63 1.01 -15.45
C LEU A 768 31.03 0.46 -15.73
N GLU A 769 32.07 1.12 -15.19
CA GLU A 769 33.46 0.65 -15.31
C GLU A 769 33.82 -0.38 -14.22
N THR A 770 33.29 -0.21 -13.01
CA THR A 770 33.58 -1.03 -11.81
C THR A 770 32.42 -1.94 -11.41
N GLY A 771 31.50 -2.21 -12.34
CA GLY A 771 30.29 -3.03 -12.09
C GLY A 771 29.15 -2.28 -11.39
N SER A 772 29.33 -1.00 -11.02
CA SER A 772 28.25 -0.12 -10.52
C SER A 772 28.44 1.34 -10.93
N ALA A 773 27.36 2.11 -11.00
CA ALA A 773 27.35 3.55 -11.24
C ALA A 773 26.15 4.22 -10.56
N ASN A 774 26.29 5.51 -10.21
CA ASN A 774 25.25 6.28 -9.54
C ASN A 774 24.65 7.34 -10.47
N GLY A 775 23.37 7.62 -10.29
CA GLY A 775 22.65 8.71 -10.94
C GLY A 775 21.73 9.42 -9.97
N THR A 776 21.09 10.48 -10.45
CA THR A 776 20.08 11.21 -9.68
C THR A 776 18.98 11.64 -10.62
N VAL A 777 17.74 11.40 -10.23
CA VAL A 777 16.56 12.00 -10.87
C VAL A 777 16.16 13.21 -10.04
N THR A 778 16.00 14.36 -10.67
CA THR A 778 15.44 15.54 -10.01
C THR A 778 14.08 15.83 -10.61
N LEU A 779 13.04 15.99 -9.78
CA LEU A 779 11.70 16.40 -10.21
C LEU A 779 11.16 17.55 -9.36
N SER A 780 10.19 18.30 -9.88
CA SER A 780 9.50 19.35 -9.12
C SER A 780 8.01 19.34 -9.44
N ALA A 781 7.17 19.43 -8.41
CA ALA A 781 5.73 19.59 -8.60
C ALA A 781 5.38 21.08 -8.77
N PRO A 782 4.38 21.42 -9.60
CA PRO A 782 3.86 22.79 -9.69
C PRO A 782 3.42 23.35 -8.33
N LEU A 783 3.60 24.65 -8.10
CA LEU A 783 3.27 25.32 -6.82
C LEU A 783 1.81 25.13 -6.37
N ASN A 784 0.88 25.03 -7.32
CA ASN A 784 -0.56 24.86 -7.07
C ASN A 784 -0.99 23.40 -6.92
N THR A 785 -0.04 22.46 -6.83
CA THR A 785 -0.36 21.06 -6.60
C THR A 785 -1.03 20.91 -5.24
N THR A 786 -2.10 20.15 -5.18
CA THR A 786 -2.84 19.89 -3.95
C THR A 786 -2.07 18.92 -3.06
N SER A 787 -2.12 19.14 -1.74
CA SER A 787 -1.57 18.21 -0.76
C SER A 787 -2.22 16.84 -0.93
N GLY A 788 -1.44 15.78 -0.76
CA GLY A 788 -1.90 14.40 -0.96
C GLY A 788 -1.87 13.93 -2.42
N THR A 789 -1.47 14.78 -3.37
CA THR A 789 -1.22 14.34 -4.75
C THR A 789 -0.09 13.31 -4.74
N ASP A 790 -0.36 12.11 -5.27
CA ASP A 790 0.64 11.06 -5.42
C ASP A 790 1.38 11.18 -6.76
N VAL A 791 2.69 10.99 -6.72
CA VAL A 791 3.57 10.90 -7.88
C VAL A 791 4.26 9.54 -7.85
N THR A 792 4.04 8.75 -8.89
CA THR A 792 4.76 7.47 -9.07
C THR A 792 5.92 7.71 -10.02
N LEU A 793 7.14 7.63 -9.50
CA LEU A 793 8.38 7.74 -10.27
C LEU A 793 8.88 6.34 -10.62
N THR A 794 9.05 6.06 -11.90
CA THR A 794 9.66 4.82 -12.40
C THR A 794 11.03 5.15 -12.97
N ILE A 795 12.09 4.55 -12.42
CA ILE A 795 13.45 4.64 -12.92
C ILE A 795 13.81 3.29 -13.53
N GLU A 796 14.23 3.26 -14.78
CA GLU A 796 14.63 2.06 -15.51
C GLU A 796 16.09 2.13 -15.92
N ALA A 797 16.78 1.00 -15.83
CA ALA A 797 18.10 0.77 -16.36
C ALA A 797 18.09 -0.39 -17.36
N GLU A 798 18.40 -0.09 -18.62
CA GLU A 798 18.49 -1.04 -19.72
C GLU A 798 19.97 -1.36 -20.01
N ALA A 799 20.31 -2.64 -20.03
CA ALA A 799 21.66 -3.12 -20.28
C ALA A 799 22.10 -2.92 -21.73
N PRO A 800 23.42 -2.88 -22.02
CA PRO A 800 23.92 -2.76 -23.38
C PRO A 800 23.34 -3.83 -24.31
N GLY A 801 22.68 -3.40 -25.39
CA GLY A 801 22.03 -4.29 -26.36
C GLY A 801 20.54 -4.52 -26.14
N GLY A 802 19.96 -4.08 -25.02
CA GLY A 802 18.50 -4.07 -24.80
C GLY A 802 17.88 -5.42 -24.42
N GLU A 803 18.68 -6.45 -24.19
CA GLU A 803 18.19 -7.80 -23.87
C GLU A 803 17.80 -7.98 -22.39
N ASP A 804 18.30 -7.11 -21.50
CA ASP A 804 18.01 -7.14 -20.06
C ASP A 804 17.74 -5.73 -19.55
N SER A 805 16.73 -5.59 -18.69
CA SER A 805 16.42 -4.34 -18.01
C SER A 805 15.82 -4.59 -16.64
N ASN A 806 16.09 -3.67 -15.72
CA ASN A 806 15.44 -3.63 -14.42
C ASN A 806 14.93 -2.22 -14.13
N TYR A 807 14.05 -2.10 -13.14
CA TYR A 807 13.42 -0.86 -12.74
C TYR A 807 13.30 -0.78 -11.23
N ILE A 808 13.03 0.43 -10.74
CA ILE A 808 12.53 0.69 -9.40
C ILE A 808 11.36 1.69 -9.49
N VAL A 809 10.33 1.45 -8.68
CA VAL A 809 9.12 2.30 -8.63
C VAL A 809 9.01 2.91 -7.24
N LEU A 810 8.98 4.24 -7.17
CA LEU A 810 8.87 5.01 -5.94
C LEU A 810 7.54 5.78 -5.93
N ARG A 811 6.83 5.76 -4.80
CA ARG A 811 5.66 6.62 -4.55
C ARG A 811 6.06 7.81 -3.69
N ILE A 812 5.71 9.00 -4.17
CA ILE A 812 6.03 10.27 -3.53
C ILE A 812 4.72 11.01 -3.26
N SER A 813 4.53 11.49 -2.03
CA SER A 813 3.40 12.34 -1.66
C SER A 813 3.79 13.80 -1.78
N VAL A 814 3.02 14.60 -2.51
CA VAL A 814 3.16 16.05 -2.48
C VAL A 814 2.48 16.58 -1.22
N VAL A 815 3.20 17.32 -0.40
CA VAL A 815 2.67 17.92 0.83
C VAL A 815 2.95 19.40 0.80
N ASN A 816 1.91 20.21 0.98
CA ASN A 816 2.07 21.66 1.03
C ASN A 816 2.53 22.06 2.44
N SER A 817 3.30 23.13 2.56
CA SER A 817 3.67 23.67 3.86
C SER A 817 2.41 24.12 4.62
N VAL A 818 2.09 23.39 5.68
CA VAL A 818 0.98 23.72 6.58
C VAL A 818 1.49 24.72 7.61
N THR A 819 0.70 25.75 7.91
CA THR A 819 1.01 26.75 8.97
C THR A 819 0.09 26.63 10.18
N ASP A 820 -0.98 25.84 10.05
CA ASP A 820 -1.96 25.57 11.08
C ASP A 820 -1.75 24.17 11.67
N PHE A 821 -1.36 24.15 12.94
CA PHE A 821 -1.06 22.93 13.70
C PHE A 821 -1.95 22.78 14.92
N THR A 822 -3.00 23.62 15.01
CA THR A 822 -3.86 23.69 16.18
C THR A 822 -5.20 23.05 15.86
N ALA A 823 -5.59 22.07 16.65
CA ALA A 823 -6.93 21.51 16.55
C ALA A 823 -8.00 22.56 16.93
N PRO A 824 -9.21 22.48 16.35
CA PRO A 824 -10.30 23.33 16.76
C PRO A 824 -10.63 23.19 18.24
N VAL A 825 -11.37 24.15 18.80
CA VAL A 825 -11.81 24.12 20.19
C VAL A 825 -13.31 24.34 20.30
N CYS A 826 -13.96 23.60 21.20
CA CYS A 826 -15.37 23.80 21.53
C CYS A 826 -15.55 24.78 22.70
N GLN A 827 -16.64 25.53 22.69
CA GLN A 827 -17.12 26.33 23.81
C GLN A 827 -18.63 26.18 23.95
N LEU A 828 -19.11 26.00 25.19
CA LEU A 828 -20.55 25.99 25.48
C LEU A 828 -21.17 27.37 25.19
N VAL A 829 -22.15 27.40 24.28
CA VAL A 829 -22.91 28.62 23.95
C VAL A 829 -24.22 28.63 24.72
N GLN A 830 -24.96 27.54 24.67
CA GLN A 830 -26.28 27.46 25.24
C GLN A 830 -26.59 26.05 25.75
N LEU A 831 -27.30 25.98 26.87
CA LEU A 831 -27.87 24.75 27.41
C LEU A 831 -29.35 25.00 27.71
N GLN A 832 -30.23 24.20 27.12
CA GLN A 832 -31.67 24.22 27.37
C GLN A 832 -32.14 22.82 27.79
N GLY A 833 -33.13 22.76 28.67
CA GLY A 833 -33.69 21.49 29.15
C GLY A 833 -33.67 21.40 30.67
N ASN A 834 -34.43 20.44 31.20
CA ASN A 834 -34.53 20.21 32.63
C ASN A 834 -34.63 18.71 32.91
N CYS A 835 -33.52 18.09 33.29
CA CYS A 835 -33.44 16.66 33.61
C CYS A 835 -33.68 16.36 35.10
N SER A 836 -34.75 16.93 35.69
CA SER A 836 -35.02 16.82 37.14
C SER A 836 -35.95 15.66 37.55
N GLU A 837 -36.57 14.94 36.61
CA GLU A 837 -37.43 13.77 36.89
C GLU A 837 -37.23 12.59 35.90
N ASN A 838 -38.29 11.84 35.58
CA ASN A 838 -38.29 10.68 34.70
C ASN A 838 -37.65 11.01 33.35
N CYS A 839 -36.42 10.51 33.17
CA CYS A 839 -35.54 10.86 32.07
C CYS A 839 -36.14 10.59 30.67
N SER A 840 -37.12 9.68 30.60
CA SER A 840 -37.77 9.28 29.35
C SER A 840 -38.79 10.31 28.83
N LEU A 841 -39.21 11.28 29.65
CA LEU A 841 -40.18 12.32 29.31
C LEU A 841 -39.56 13.72 29.17
N SER A 842 -38.26 13.85 29.42
CA SER A 842 -37.51 15.11 29.40
C SER A 842 -36.34 15.02 28.43
N ALA A 843 -36.10 16.09 27.68
CA ALA A 843 -34.98 16.22 26.76
C ALA A 843 -34.14 17.46 27.11
N PHE A 844 -32.90 17.45 26.67
CA PHE A 844 -32.01 18.60 26.72
C PHE A 844 -31.42 18.87 25.35
N GLU A 845 -31.11 20.14 25.14
CA GLU A 845 -30.42 20.65 23.97
C GLU A 845 -29.19 21.42 24.41
N VAL A 846 -28.05 21.11 23.82
CA VAL A 846 -26.79 21.83 24.04
C VAL A 846 -26.28 22.36 22.72
N THR A 847 -25.94 23.65 22.70
CA THR A 847 -25.30 24.32 21.57
C THR A 847 -23.86 24.63 21.94
N LEU A 848 -22.93 24.11 21.15
CA LEU A 848 -21.49 24.32 21.26
C LEU A 848 -21.00 25.13 20.06
N ARG A 849 -20.16 26.13 20.30
CA ARG A 849 -19.39 26.79 19.26
C ARG A 849 -18.08 26.05 19.11
N VAL A 850 -17.83 25.50 17.93
CA VAL A 850 -16.53 24.94 17.55
C VAL A 850 -15.82 26.01 16.71
N THR A 851 -14.60 26.39 17.09
CA THR A 851 -13.83 27.38 16.34
C THR A 851 -12.38 26.97 16.24
N ASP A 852 -11.77 27.29 15.10
CA ASP A 852 -10.37 27.05 14.80
C ASP A 852 -9.47 28.26 15.12
N GLY A 853 -10.05 29.31 15.73
CA GLY A 853 -9.34 30.55 16.00
C GLY A 853 -9.06 31.40 14.75
N ASP A 854 -8.42 32.54 14.98
CA ASP A 854 -8.20 33.56 13.94
C ASP A 854 -7.08 33.18 12.95
N ASN A 855 -6.16 32.32 13.38
CA ASN A 855 -5.05 31.81 12.55
C ASN A 855 -5.32 30.40 12.01
N GLY A 856 -6.46 29.80 12.35
CA GLY A 856 -6.84 28.47 11.88
C GLY A 856 -7.38 28.47 10.45
N THR A 857 -7.39 27.30 9.85
CA THR A 857 -7.86 27.02 8.49
C THR A 857 -9.38 26.88 8.40
N GLY A 858 -10.04 26.77 9.56
CA GLY A 858 -11.49 26.71 9.72
C GLY A 858 -11.97 25.29 9.99
N VAL A 859 -13.13 25.17 10.64
CA VAL A 859 -13.73 23.87 10.98
C VAL A 859 -14.32 23.21 9.73
N GLU A 860 -13.83 22.03 9.37
CA GLU A 860 -14.32 21.24 8.23
C GLU A 860 -15.47 20.33 8.64
N ARG A 861 -15.30 19.58 9.74
CA ARG A 861 -16.28 18.58 10.19
C ARG A 861 -16.52 18.64 11.69
N VAL A 862 -17.77 18.45 12.10
CA VAL A 862 -18.15 18.14 13.50
C VAL A 862 -19.01 16.90 13.49
N SER A 863 -18.60 15.87 14.22
CA SER A 863 -19.23 14.55 14.29
C SER A 863 -19.57 14.17 15.73
N LEU A 864 -20.58 13.30 15.88
CA LEU A 864 -20.94 12.71 17.16
C LEU A 864 -20.08 11.46 17.39
N LEU A 865 -19.20 11.49 18.40
CA LEU A 865 -18.38 10.33 18.78
C LEU A 865 -19.12 9.43 19.77
N ARG A 866 -19.82 10.03 20.75
CA ARG A 866 -20.64 9.31 21.73
C ARG A 866 -21.91 10.08 22.06
N GLY A 867 -23.04 9.39 22.13
CA GLY A 867 -24.33 9.96 22.49
C GLY A 867 -25.48 9.30 21.73
N ASN A 868 -26.68 9.32 22.30
CA ASN A 868 -27.89 8.72 21.70
C ASN A 868 -28.86 9.77 21.13
N GLY A 869 -28.40 11.02 21.02
CA GLY A 869 -29.16 12.15 20.52
C GLY A 869 -28.94 12.44 19.04
N THR A 870 -29.50 13.56 18.59
CA THR A 870 -29.36 14.08 17.24
C THR A 870 -28.43 15.28 17.24
N LEU A 871 -27.43 15.28 16.35
CA LEU A 871 -26.49 16.38 16.14
C LEU A 871 -26.87 17.14 14.86
N SER A 872 -26.91 18.46 14.94
CA SER A 872 -27.06 19.36 13.79
C SER A 872 -25.96 20.43 13.82
N THR A 873 -25.42 20.76 12.65
CA THR A 873 -24.31 21.72 12.53
C THR A 873 -24.69 22.84 11.57
N SER A 874 -24.24 24.06 11.86
CA SER A 874 -24.44 25.22 10.99
C SER A 874 -23.27 26.19 11.08
N PRO A 875 -22.87 26.86 9.97
CA PRO A 875 -21.85 27.90 10.04
C PRO A 875 -22.31 29.04 10.95
N GLU A 876 -21.40 29.59 11.75
CA GLU A 876 -21.72 30.75 12.58
C GLU A 876 -21.86 32.02 11.73
N ALA A 877 -22.99 32.71 11.88
CA ALA A 877 -23.27 33.93 11.11
C ALA A 877 -22.21 35.02 11.40
N GLY A 878 -21.43 35.37 10.38
CA GLY A 878 -20.37 36.39 10.47
C GLY A 878 -19.00 35.87 10.89
N ASN A 879 -18.82 34.56 11.12
CA ASN A 879 -17.53 33.94 11.40
C ASN A 879 -17.35 32.66 10.56
N GLN A 880 -16.53 32.73 9.51
CA GLN A 880 -16.28 31.59 8.61
C GLN A 880 -15.40 30.49 9.22
N ASN A 881 -14.75 30.77 10.36
CA ASN A 881 -13.89 29.82 11.08
C ASN A 881 -14.59 29.20 12.30
N ALA A 882 -15.90 29.36 12.42
CA ALA A 882 -16.69 28.79 13.52
C ALA A 882 -17.96 28.08 13.04
N THR A 883 -18.24 26.96 13.67
CA THR A 883 -19.40 26.11 13.42
C THR A 883 -20.18 25.94 14.72
N LEU A 884 -21.48 26.18 14.68
CA LEU A 884 -22.40 25.91 15.78
C LEU A 884 -22.88 24.46 15.67
N ALA A 885 -22.61 23.66 16.70
CA ALA A 885 -23.04 22.29 16.84
C ALA A 885 -24.15 22.21 17.90
N THR A 886 -25.36 21.86 17.49
CA THR A 886 -26.53 21.70 18.36
C THR A 886 -26.86 20.23 18.50
N TYR A 887 -26.77 19.72 19.73
CA TYR A 887 -27.07 18.33 20.08
C TYR A 887 -28.31 18.25 20.96
N ASN A 888 -29.25 17.38 20.59
CA ASN A 888 -30.51 17.17 21.30
C ASN A 888 -30.66 15.69 21.68
N SER A 889 -30.84 15.40 22.97
CA SER A 889 -30.99 14.03 23.48
C SER A 889 -32.01 13.96 24.62
N THR A 890 -32.54 12.76 24.86
CA THR A 890 -33.30 12.48 26.08
C THR A 890 -32.38 12.56 27.30
N CYS A 891 -32.94 12.92 28.45
CA CYS A 891 -32.20 12.96 29.70
C CYS A 891 -31.72 11.58 30.18
N CYS A 892 -32.13 10.48 29.52
CA CYS A 892 -31.64 9.13 29.84
C CYS A 892 -30.22 8.87 29.31
N ALA A 893 -29.74 9.70 28.38
CA ALA A 893 -28.37 9.71 27.88
C ALA A 893 -27.83 11.14 27.96
N PRO A 894 -27.42 11.59 29.17
CA PRO A 894 -27.03 12.98 29.44
C PRO A 894 -25.63 13.35 28.93
N GLU A 895 -24.86 12.36 28.47
CA GLU A 895 -23.49 12.53 27.99
C GLU A 895 -23.46 12.63 26.47
N VAL A 896 -22.63 13.54 25.98
CA VAL A 896 -22.29 13.70 24.57
C VAL A 896 -20.80 13.95 24.44
N GLU A 897 -20.18 13.30 23.45
CA GLU A 897 -18.83 13.57 23.02
C GLU A 897 -18.85 13.89 21.54
N LEU A 898 -18.38 15.09 21.20
CA LEU A 898 -18.22 15.54 19.83
C LEU A 898 -16.76 15.47 19.43
N GLN A 899 -16.52 15.12 18.16
CA GLN A 899 -15.23 15.24 17.51
C GLN A 899 -15.32 16.33 16.44
N PHE A 900 -14.22 17.05 16.24
CA PHE A 900 -14.13 18.07 15.20
C PHE A 900 -12.77 18.02 14.51
N VAL A 901 -12.76 18.44 13.25
CA VAL A 901 -11.60 18.43 12.36
C VAL A 901 -11.57 19.75 11.61
N ASP A 902 -10.38 20.35 11.49
CA ASP A 902 -10.16 21.51 10.63
C ASP A 902 -9.91 21.11 9.15
N ARG A 903 -9.59 22.08 8.30
CA ARG A 903 -9.33 21.84 6.87
C ARG A 903 -7.96 21.25 6.54
N VAL A 904 -7.08 21.12 7.52
CA VAL A 904 -5.76 20.50 7.35
C VAL A 904 -5.61 19.19 8.12
N GLY A 905 -6.71 18.71 8.73
CA GLY A 905 -6.81 17.43 9.39
C GLY A 905 -6.41 17.43 10.87
N ASN A 906 -6.21 18.60 11.50
CA ASN A 906 -6.05 18.63 12.96
C ASN A 906 -7.39 18.28 13.62
N SER A 907 -7.35 17.33 14.54
CA SER A 907 -8.56 16.78 15.17
C SER A 907 -8.57 17.05 16.67
N GLY A 908 -9.77 17.18 17.24
CA GLY A 908 -9.96 17.26 18.68
C GLY A 908 -11.35 16.84 19.12
N THR A 909 -11.56 16.75 20.43
CA THR A 909 -12.82 16.30 21.02
C THR A 909 -13.33 17.23 22.12
N CYS A 910 -14.63 17.13 22.37
CA CYS A 910 -15.32 17.87 23.40
C CYS A 910 -16.38 17.02 24.07
N THR A 911 -16.23 16.84 25.37
CA THR A 911 -17.17 16.07 26.18
C THR A 911 -18.04 17.02 26.97
N PHE A 912 -19.34 16.74 26.95
CA PHE A 912 -20.33 17.46 27.72
C PHE A 912 -21.29 16.48 28.42
N SER A 913 -21.54 16.72 29.70
CA SER A 913 -22.53 16.00 30.49
C SER A 913 -23.55 17.01 31.03
N PHE A 914 -24.85 16.76 30.82
CA PHE A 914 -25.90 17.62 31.37
C PHE A 914 -25.83 17.71 32.90
N GLN A 915 -25.40 16.64 33.58
CA GLN A 915 -25.28 16.61 35.05
C GLN A 915 -24.15 17.52 35.57
N ASP A 916 -23.12 17.73 34.75
CA ASP A 916 -21.97 18.62 35.07
C ASP A 916 -22.15 20.05 34.53
N GLY A 917 -23.30 20.36 33.92
CA GLY A 917 -23.60 21.60 33.18
C GLY A 917 -23.48 22.91 33.96
N LEU A 918 -23.13 22.90 35.25
CA LEU A 918 -22.76 24.08 36.04
C LEU A 918 -21.24 24.38 36.02
N GLN A 919 -20.39 23.53 35.43
CA GLN A 919 -18.92 23.73 35.32
C GLN A 919 -18.38 24.00 33.89
N GLY A 920 -19.22 23.98 32.85
CA GLY A 920 -18.84 24.27 31.45
C GLY A 920 -18.30 23.06 30.68
N ALA A 921 -18.40 23.09 29.35
CA ALA A 921 -17.90 22.01 28.49
C ALA A 921 -16.38 21.85 28.62
N GLN A 922 -15.91 20.62 28.83
CA GLN A 922 -14.49 20.32 28.94
C GLN A 922 -13.95 19.97 27.56
N SER A 923 -13.28 20.93 26.94
CA SER A 923 -12.48 20.67 25.74
C SER A 923 -11.21 19.93 26.14
N HIS A 924 -11.00 18.76 25.56
CA HIS A 924 -9.73 18.05 25.61
C HIS A 924 -8.90 18.40 24.38
N SER A 925 -8.51 19.67 24.29
CA SER A 925 -7.32 20.06 23.52
C SER A 925 -6.13 19.98 24.49
N ALA A 926 -5.04 19.34 24.08
CA ALA A 926 -3.80 19.35 24.86
C ALA A 926 -3.35 20.82 25.00
N LYS A 927 -3.70 21.44 26.13
CA LYS A 927 -3.50 22.87 26.36
C LYS A 927 -2.01 23.19 26.29
N VAL A 928 -1.63 23.97 25.28
CA VAL A 928 -0.43 24.80 25.30
C VAL A 928 -0.61 25.79 26.44
N THR A 929 0.05 25.57 27.57
CA THR A 929 0.27 26.63 28.57
C THR A 929 1.46 27.46 28.12
N PRO A 930 1.29 28.71 27.66
CA PRO A 930 2.43 29.59 27.48
C PRO A 930 3.05 29.83 28.86
N SER A 931 4.28 29.39 29.05
CA SER A 931 5.04 29.66 30.27
C SER A 931 5.08 31.18 30.50
N LEU A 932 4.68 31.61 31.69
CA LEU A 932 4.76 33.00 32.17
C LEU A 932 6.18 33.60 32.08
N LEU A 933 7.22 32.79 31.81
CA LEU A 933 8.57 33.27 31.53
C LEU A 933 8.70 33.98 30.18
N LEU A 934 7.88 33.66 29.16
CA LEU A 934 8.02 34.28 27.83
C LEU A 934 7.55 35.75 27.80
N CYS A 935 6.64 36.14 28.69
CA CYS A 935 6.22 37.54 28.86
C CYS A 935 7.27 38.39 29.61
N LEU A 936 8.11 37.78 30.45
CA LEU A 936 9.18 38.52 31.15
C LEU A 936 10.40 38.75 30.24
N VAL A 937 10.70 37.84 29.32
CA VAL A 937 11.83 38.00 28.38
C VAL A 937 11.52 39.05 27.31
N THR A 938 10.27 39.17 26.87
CA THR A 938 9.86 40.21 25.89
C THR A 938 9.81 41.62 26.50
N LEU A 939 9.48 41.77 27.79
CA LEU A 939 9.55 43.06 28.50
C LEU A 939 10.99 43.49 28.84
N LEU A 940 11.92 42.55 29.05
CA LEU A 940 13.34 42.85 29.28
C LEU A 940 14.10 43.19 28.00
N LEU A 941 13.70 42.65 26.85
CA LEU A 941 14.31 42.98 25.54
C LEU A 941 13.80 44.31 24.94
N SER A 942 12.62 44.80 25.32
CA SER A 942 12.17 46.15 24.95
C SER A 942 12.79 47.27 25.80
N ALA A 943 13.40 46.95 26.94
CA ALA A 943 14.06 47.92 27.82
C ALA A 943 15.56 48.11 27.51
N LEU A 944 16.13 47.32 26.60
CA LEU A 944 17.56 47.36 26.24
C LEU A 944 17.84 48.01 24.86
N THR A 945 16.82 48.49 24.15
CA THR A 945 16.97 49.14 22.83
C THR A 945 16.57 50.61 22.77
N ASP A 946 16.28 51.26 23.91
CA ASP A 946 16.04 52.70 23.94
C ASP A 946 16.94 53.39 24.98
N GLY A 947 18.12 53.83 24.50
CA GLY A 947 19.19 54.36 25.34
C GLY A 947 20.23 55.19 24.59
N GLY A 948 19.78 56.15 23.77
CA GLY A 948 20.35 57.50 23.75
C GLY A 948 21.76 57.74 23.17
N VAL A 949 21.76 58.45 22.05
CA VAL A 949 22.83 59.28 21.49
C VAL A 949 23.54 60.16 22.55
N ARG A 950 24.82 59.89 22.83
CA ARG A 950 25.97 60.82 22.74
C ARG A 950 27.29 60.14 23.02
#